data_AF-A0A2E7UP52-F1
#
_entry.id   AF-A0A2E7UP52-F1
#
_cell.length_a   1.000
_cell.length_b   1.000
_cell.length_c   1.000
_cell.angle_alpha   90.00
_cell.angle_beta   90.00
_cell.angle_gamma   90.00
#
_symmetry.space_group_name_H-M   'P 1'
#
loop_
_entity.id
_entity.type
_entity.pdbx_description
1 polymer ?
#
loop_
_entity_poly.entity_id
_entity_poly.type
_entity_poly.pdbx_seq_one_letter_code
_entity_poly.pdbx_strand_id
1 'polypeptide(L)'
;MHVFVRLLMLGAVTSSLSACYLKGSGDENDETSGNGGTSGNDEASSDDDGDGFTADLDCDDTDPAVNPDATEVCDGADNNCDGLVDDDDPALDSTSGSVWYADSDGDGYGVVESTMEACVEPDGYADAGGDCDDGEATVNPGAIEVCDELDVDEDCSGTADDEDPGVDPTTATAYFPDADGDGFGDSAAAGRELCEDPSTAETAWLPDNSDCDDGDSAVNPDATEVCDELDVDEDCSGAADNADPGADVASQSLFYTDADGDGYGDLDDTGSLYCDAEAGISADNTDCDDSSADVNPGATEVCDELDVDEDCSGSADDADAGVDSSTFVTYYVDDDSDGYGDTTSAGSSSCDAPLGWVADNTDCDDLDDAINPGATEVCDGVDNDCNSSTSEDGLATFVDSIAVVTDYTSTLSGSSASPATATLSTDGELALCSGIWYVNLSLAADVDLYNPSGVPSDVMLDGAAAGSVITVTTDGIDVYLEGLTIQNGDGTGASDAGLGAVNGGGIDCFATGTSISATTVNIEANTAGGSGGGIGVNGCDLTLDDMVIADNTAFYGGGIVLNNGNLVFSNSVVSDNTGSSNGGGFDLHDTDGSVTVELDEVEVRDNASGGYGGGMNLESQGDGVSVRCIGSTTTNAGFTGNTAGIAGGAFSMLGLGAGDFESDTCDFGTSAGGDDNNPDDIWSYTASDTYSKGDNASFICTGGMCPTAVEHPIGGTGDTFTDSNFYMANIVLADAAVELDSFTVTASSSSSACLLDFYVMSNTSASGSGWTIEWADLGGTLTSSLAEVQSGSIGITTTVGTYYALVMGTTCSSTGMAFDYSFAISPSDAGFGTLQGYIYDNAYRSTFAVGDTDNAEFFSSSASYSSVVMVVE
;
A
#
# COMPACT_ATOMS: atom_id res chain seq x y z
N MET A 1 -9.30 8.53 54.99
CA MET A 1 -8.29 7.46 54.92
C MET A 1 -6.98 8.04 55.47
N HIS A 2 -6.56 7.57 56.66
CA HIS A 2 -5.26 7.75 57.36
C HIS A 2 -4.64 9.17 57.44
N VAL A 3 -4.63 9.93 58.55
CA VAL A 3 -4.32 9.69 59.98
C VAL A 3 -2.87 9.27 60.27
N PHE A 4 -2.15 10.08 61.07
CA PHE A 4 -1.27 9.79 62.25
C PHE A 4 -0.28 10.98 62.39
N VAL A 5 -0.28 11.86 63.40
CA VAL A 5 -0.28 11.76 64.88
C VAL A 5 0.85 10.89 65.45
N ARG A 6 1.72 11.48 66.29
CA ARG A 6 2.33 10.90 67.51
C ARG A 6 3.12 12.03 68.22
N LEU A 7 2.74 12.56 69.38
CA LEU A 7 2.51 11.97 70.71
C LEU A 7 3.80 11.58 71.46
N LEU A 8 4.09 12.29 72.56
CA LEU A 8 4.66 11.83 73.84
C LEU A 8 4.59 12.99 74.85
N MET A 9 3.61 13.01 75.78
CA MET A 9 3.60 12.42 77.13
C MET A 9 4.47 13.18 78.15
N LEU A 10 3.92 13.84 79.17
CA LEU A 10 3.21 13.41 80.40
C LEU A 10 4.10 13.12 81.62
N GLY A 11 3.80 13.84 82.72
CA GLY A 11 3.90 13.40 84.12
C GLY A 11 5.23 13.75 84.83
N ALA A 12 5.28 14.10 86.11
CA ALA A 12 4.28 14.21 87.18
C ALA A 12 4.97 14.78 88.45
N VAL A 13 4.27 15.64 89.20
CA VAL A 13 4.11 15.64 90.68
C VAL A 13 5.38 15.86 91.55
N THR A 14 5.41 16.89 92.41
CA THR A 14 5.06 16.87 93.86
C THR A 14 5.13 18.33 94.36
N SER A 15 4.04 18.97 94.83
CA SER A 15 3.40 18.93 96.16
C SER A 15 4.26 19.41 97.36
N SER A 16 3.87 20.54 97.98
CA SER A 16 3.57 20.68 99.43
C SER A 16 3.30 22.16 99.75
N LEU A 17 2.05 22.55 99.98
CA LEU A 17 1.33 22.65 101.27
C LEU A 17 1.66 23.91 102.08
N SER A 18 0.67 24.79 102.13
CA SER A 18 0.47 25.95 102.99
C SER A 18 0.58 25.64 104.49
N ALA A 19 0.96 26.62 105.32
CA ALA A 19 0.10 27.17 106.39
C ALA A 19 0.82 28.13 107.37
N CYS A 20 0.04 29.14 107.80
CA CYS A 20 -0.10 29.74 109.15
C CYS A 20 0.91 30.75 109.75
N TYR A 21 0.43 32.00 109.90
CA TYR A 21 -0.01 32.67 111.16
C TYR A 21 0.92 32.75 112.40
N LEU A 22 1.37 34.00 112.68
CA LEU A 22 1.41 34.78 113.94
C LEU A 22 2.13 34.35 115.26
N LYS A 23 2.88 35.36 115.77
CA LYS A 23 3.10 35.84 117.17
C LYS A 23 4.09 35.13 118.11
N GLY A 24 4.98 35.93 118.74
CA GLY A 24 5.43 35.72 120.12
C GLY A 24 6.89 36.05 120.48
N SER A 25 7.07 37.21 121.14
CA SER A 25 8.04 37.62 122.17
C SER A 25 9.10 36.66 122.75
N GLY A 26 10.30 37.23 123.01
CA GLY A 26 10.85 37.42 124.38
C GLY A 26 11.83 36.38 124.97
N ASP A 27 12.98 36.87 125.46
CA ASP A 27 13.82 36.45 126.62
C ASP A 27 15.33 36.57 126.31
N GLU A 28 16.26 37.02 127.17
CA GLU A 28 16.25 37.67 128.50
C GLU A 28 17.74 37.90 128.93
N ASN A 29 17.98 38.84 129.86
CA ASN A 29 19.09 38.93 130.86
C ASN A 29 20.46 39.52 130.42
N ASP A 30 21.15 40.34 131.23
CA ASP A 30 21.36 40.27 132.70
C ASP A 30 21.73 41.62 133.34
N GLU A 31 21.39 41.76 134.62
CA GLU A 31 21.34 42.97 135.45
C GLU A 31 22.43 43.03 136.56
N THR A 32 22.66 44.25 137.06
CA THR A 32 22.90 44.63 138.48
C THR A 32 24.25 44.56 139.23
N SER A 33 24.48 45.71 139.90
CA SER A 33 24.83 45.92 141.33
C SER A 33 26.29 46.10 141.79
N GLY A 34 26.62 47.33 142.17
CA GLY A 34 26.74 47.81 143.57
C GLY A 34 27.87 47.28 144.46
N ASN A 35 28.70 48.20 144.99
CA ASN A 35 29.22 48.27 146.38
C ASN A 35 30.11 49.53 146.48
N GLY A 36 29.92 50.54 147.34
CA GLY A 36 29.81 50.50 148.80
C GLY A 36 31.20 50.59 149.45
N GLY A 37 31.58 51.73 150.04
CA GLY A 37 32.93 51.84 150.62
C GLY A 37 33.39 53.14 151.30
N THR A 38 32.68 53.59 152.33
CA THR A 38 33.21 54.09 153.62
C THR A 38 34.15 55.32 153.74
N SER A 39 33.71 56.17 154.67
CA SER A 39 34.49 56.83 155.74
C SER A 39 35.36 58.03 155.36
N GLY A 40 34.97 59.18 155.91
CA GLY A 40 35.74 60.41 155.85
C GLY A 40 37.10 60.33 156.54
N ASN A 41 37.96 61.25 156.13
CA ASN A 41 38.35 62.40 156.94
C ASN A 41 38.90 63.49 156.00
N ASP A 42 38.58 64.74 156.34
CA ASP A 42 39.17 66.03 155.93
C ASP A 42 40.44 65.99 155.05
N GLU A 43 40.42 66.72 153.93
CA GLU A 43 41.22 67.94 153.66
C GLU A 43 40.81 68.54 152.28
N ALA A 44 40.35 69.81 152.28
CA ALA A 44 40.20 70.82 151.19
C ALA A 44 39.95 70.42 149.69
N SER A 45 38.85 70.92 149.08
CA SER A 45 38.56 70.82 147.63
C SER A 45 39.39 71.78 146.77
N SER A 46 39.74 71.31 145.56
CA SER A 46 40.43 72.00 144.46
C SER A 46 39.39 72.49 143.44
N ASP A 47 39.72 73.54 142.69
CA ASP A 47 39.00 74.05 141.51
C ASP A 47 39.94 73.70 140.34
N ASP A 48 39.60 72.62 139.60
CA ASP A 48 40.54 71.94 138.69
C ASP A 48 40.59 72.56 137.28
N ASP A 49 39.53 73.21 136.80
CA ASP A 49 39.50 73.91 135.51
C ASP A 49 39.66 75.45 135.60
N GLY A 50 39.57 76.01 136.80
CA GLY A 50 39.86 77.40 137.11
C GLY A 50 38.76 78.39 136.74
N ASP A 51 37.52 77.93 136.56
CA ASP A 51 36.36 78.77 136.23
C ASP A 51 35.82 79.55 137.44
N GLY A 52 36.26 79.15 138.65
CA GLY A 52 35.93 79.78 139.93
C GLY A 52 34.90 79.03 140.75
N PHE A 53 34.36 77.91 140.27
CA PHE A 53 33.59 76.94 141.02
C PHE A 53 34.49 75.78 141.45
N THR A 54 34.12 75.10 142.53
CA THR A 54 34.84 73.91 143.02
C THR A 54 33.97 72.69 142.83
N ALA A 55 34.57 71.50 142.79
CA ALA A 55 33.89 70.22 142.52
C ALA A 55 32.62 69.91 143.33
N ASP A 56 32.33 70.64 144.40
CA ASP A 56 31.08 70.51 145.16
C ASP A 56 29.90 71.32 144.59
N LEU A 57 30.14 72.25 143.67
CA LEU A 57 29.13 73.02 142.95
C LEU A 57 29.20 72.81 141.42
N ASP A 58 30.34 72.37 140.89
CA ASP A 58 30.52 72.05 139.48
C ASP A 58 30.24 70.56 139.19
N CYS A 59 29.27 70.29 138.31
CA CYS A 59 28.89 68.93 137.92
C CYS A 59 29.93 68.24 137.02
N ASP A 60 30.82 69.01 136.38
CA ASP A 60 32.05 68.54 135.76
C ASP A 60 33.20 69.54 135.98
N ASP A 61 33.82 69.50 137.17
CA ASP A 61 34.97 70.33 137.62
C ASP A 61 36.25 70.22 136.74
N THR A 62 36.14 69.57 135.57
CA THR A 62 37.19 69.48 134.57
C THR A 62 36.87 70.19 133.25
N ASP A 63 35.63 70.67 133.05
CA ASP A 63 35.20 71.40 131.85
C ASP A 63 34.66 72.80 132.21
N PRO A 64 35.41 73.88 131.89
CA PRO A 64 35.02 75.23 132.26
C PRO A 64 33.80 75.77 131.47
N ALA A 65 33.23 74.98 130.54
CA ALA A 65 31.95 75.26 129.89
C ALA A 65 30.76 74.62 130.60
N VAL A 66 31.00 73.70 131.53
CA VAL A 66 29.99 73.03 132.35
C VAL A 66 30.15 73.55 133.77
N ASN A 67 29.27 74.45 134.21
CA ASN A 67 29.33 75.02 135.55
C ASN A 67 28.02 75.74 135.88
N PRO A 68 27.74 76.06 137.15
CA PRO A 68 26.52 76.74 137.57
C PRO A 68 26.16 78.05 136.85
N ASP A 69 27.12 78.72 136.21
CA ASP A 69 26.91 79.97 135.46
C ASP A 69 26.88 79.76 133.93
N ALA A 70 27.05 78.53 133.45
CA ALA A 70 26.97 78.21 132.03
C ALA A 70 25.53 78.32 131.50
N THR A 71 25.39 78.44 130.18
CA THR A 71 24.09 78.40 129.50
C THR A 71 23.94 77.03 128.86
N GLU A 72 22.77 76.43 129.02
CA GLU A 72 22.46 75.11 128.45
C GLU A 72 22.38 75.19 126.92
N VAL A 73 22.88 74.17 126.22
CA VAL A 73 22.81 74.05 124.75
C VAL A 73 22.32 72.64 124.35
N CYS A 74 21.71 72.49 123.16
CA CYS A 74 21.24 71.20 122.61
C CYS A 74 22.41 70.24 122.31
N ASP A 75 23.01 69.63 123.31
CA ASP A 75 24.12 68.67 123.18
C ASP A 75 23.96 67.40 124.02
N GLY A 76 22.89 67.30 124.83
CA GLY A 76 22.59 66.15 125.67
C GLY A 76 23.28 66.15 127.03
N ALA A 77 23.94 67.24 127.44
CA ALA A 77 24.61 67.38 128.73
C ALA A 77 24.12 68.59 129.52
N ASP A 78 23.91 68.42 130.84
CA ASP A 78 23.57 69.50 131.78
C ASP A 78 24.77 70.45 131.94
N ASN A 79 24.85 71.46 131.09
CA ASN A 79 25.93 72.42 131.05
C ASN A 79 25.88 73.36 132.25
N ASN A 80 24.70 73.71 132.76
CA ASN A 80 24.57 74.66 133.86
C ASN A 80 24.50 74.02 135.26
N CYS A 81 24.61 72.70 135.33
CA CYS A 81 24.63 71.90 136.55
C CYS A 81 23.41 72.08 137.46
N ASP A 82 22.24 72.43 136.92
CA ASP A 82 21.00 72.59 137.67
C ASP A 82 20.15 71.31 137.75
N GLY A 83 20.54 70.28 136.99
CA GLY A 83 19.93 68.97 136.93
C GLY A 83 18.93 68.77 135.79
N LEU A 84 18.76 69.76 134.90
CA LEU A 84 17.96 69.67 133.68
C LEU A 84 18.88 69.59 132.45
N VAL A 85 18.38 69.03 131.34
CA VAL A 85 19.17 68.83 130.10
C VAL A 85 18.34 69.26 128.90
N ASP A 86 18.94 69.98 127.96
CA ASP A 86 18.36 70.34 126.66
C ASP A 86 16.91 70.92 126.77
N ASP A 87 15.93 70.34 126.06
CA ASP A 87 14.54 70.79 125.98
C ASP A 87 13.82 70.79 127.35
N ASP A 88 14.35 70.07 128.36
CA ASP A 88 13.83 70.09 129.73
C ASP A 88 14.40 71.24 130.59
N ASP A 89 15.43 71.95 130.12
CA ASP A 89 16.06 73.07 130.82
C ASP A 89 15.51 74.45 130.36
N PRO A 90 14.89 75.24 131.27
CA PRO A 90 14.40 76.58 130.94
C PRO A 90 15.49 77.62 130.62
N ALA A 91 16.77 77.31 130.85
CA ALA A 91 17.93 78.13 130.50
C ALA A 91 18.59 77.74 129.16
N LEU A 92 17.97 76.82 128.38
CA LEU A 92 18.42 76.44 127.04
C LEU A 92 18.60 77.64 126.10
N ASP A 93 19.78 77.71 125.46
CA ASP A 93 20.03 78.58 124.32
C ASP A 93 19.24 78.06 123.12
N SER A 94 18.10 78.69 122.87
CA SER A 94 17.18 78.37 121.78
C SER A 94 17.83 78.42 120.39
N THR A 95 19.03 78.99 120.23
CA THR A 95 19.73 79.02 118.92
C THR A 95 20.49 77.73 118.59
N SER A 96 20.49 76.75 119.49
CA SER A 96 21.15 75.46 119.30
C SER A 96 20.26 74.33 118.77
N GLY A 97 18.93 74.55 118.64
CA GLY A 97 17.96 73.55 118.16
C GLY A 97 17.85 73.44 116.63
N SER A 98 17.24 72.33 116.16
CA SER A 98 16.89 72.12 114.74
C SER A 98 15.46 72.58 114.46
N VAL A 99 15.17 72.97 113.22
CA VAL A 99 13.81 73.31 112.77
C VAL A 99 13.12 72.06 112.27
N TRP A 100 11.94 71.78 112.81
CA TRP A 100 11.06 70.66 112.42
C TRP A 100 9.76 71.22 111.82
N TYR A 101 9.20 70.52 110.83
CA TYR A 101 8.00 70.94 110.08
C TYR A 101 6.80 70.09 110.50
N ALA A 102 5.66 70.70 110.80
CA ALA A 102 4.47 69.92 111.17
C ALA A 102 4.09 68.97 110.03
N ASP A 103 3.94 67.69 110.35
CA ASP A 103 3.68 66.57 109.44
C ASP A 103 2.42 65.86 109.97
N SER A 104 1.27 66.18 109.37
CA SER A 104 -0.03 65.71 109.88
C SER A 104 -0.43 64.32 109.36
N ASP A 105 0.08 63.90 108.20
CA ASP A 105 -0.24 62.60 107.57
C ASP A 105 0.85 61.52 107.78
N GLY A 106 2.04 61.92 108.24
CA GLY A 106 3.14 61.08 108.64
C GLY A 106 3.97 60.54 107.49
N ASP A 107 4.04 61.23 106.36
CA ASP A 107 4.78 60.80 105.17
C ASP A 107 6.28 61.17 105.20
N GLY A 108 6.69 61.99 106.18
CA GLY A 108 8.07 62.43 106.39
C GLY A 108 8.40 63.77 105.71
N TYR A 109 7.42 64.45 105.11
CA TYR A 109 7.50 65.85 104.71
C TYR A 109 6.46 66.64 105.50
N GLY A 110 6.84 67.84 105.96
CA GLY A 110 5.92 68.73 106.65
C GLY A 110 5.71 70.06 105.94
N VAL A 111 4.72 70.82 106.40
CA VAL A 111 4.43 72.15 105.84
C VAL A 111 5.42 73.21 106.31
N VAL A 112 6.01 73.92 105.36
CA VAL A 112 7.03 74.97 105.62
C VAL A 112 6.53 76.14 106.47
N GLU A 113 5.22 76.36 106.50
CA GLU A 113 4.59 77.46 107.23
C GLU A 113 4.33 77.15 108.72
N SER A 114 4.48 75.88 109.15
CA SER A 114 4.31 75.47 110.55
C SER A 114 5.56 74.76 111.05
N THR A 115 6.43 75.52 111.71
CA THR A 115 7.71 75.02 112.20
C THR A 115 7.85 75.10 113.72
N MET A 116 8.64 74.20 114.29
CA MET A 116 9.02 74.17 115.70
C MET A 116 10.54 74.01 115.83
N GLU A 117 11.17 74.79 116.70
CA GLU A 117 12.56 74.58 117.10
C GLU A 117 12.60 73.66 118.31
N ALA A 118 13.32 72.54 118.19
CA ALA A 118 13.53 71.56 119.26
C ALA A 118 14.85 70.83 119.05
N CYS A 119 15.46 70.32 120.12
CA CYS A 119 16.70 69.55 120.01
C CYS A 119 16.45 68.18 119.36
N VAL A 120 15.30 67.56 119.63
CA VAL A 120 14.86 66.27 119.09
C VAL A 120 13.55 66.43 118.32
N GLU A 121 13.31 65.59 117.31
CA GLU A 121 12.07 65.50 116.53
C GLU A 121 10.84 65.47 117.45
N PRO A 122 10.00 66.51 117.44
CA PRO A 122 8.74 66.50 118.16
C PRO A 122 7.75 65.54 117.50
N ASP A 123 6.92 64.87 118.31
CA ASP A 123 5.83 64.04 117.79
C ASP A 123 4.94 64.84 116.81
N GLY A 124 4.81 64.35 115.56
CA GLY A 124 4.01 64.97 114.51
C GLY A 124 4.72 66.07 113.72
N TYR A 125 6.05 66.03 113.67
CA TYR A 125 6.86 66.91 112.82
C TYR A 125 7.92 66.09 112.08
N ALA A 126 8.28 66.51 110.87
CA ALA A 126 9.33 65.93 110.03
C ALA A 126 10.55 66.86 109.88
N ASP A 127 11.69 66.31 109.47
CA ASP A 127 12.93 67.07 109.20
C ASP A 127 12.96 67.72 107.81
N ALA A 128 12.16 67.19 106.87
CA ALA A 128 11.98 67.73 105.54
C ALA A 128 10.71 68.60 105.46
N GLY A 129 10.84 69.79 104.86
CA GLY A 129 9.70 70.64 104.54
C GLY A 129 9.39 70.60 103.05
N GLY A 130 8.19 71.00 102.67
CA GLY A 130 7.82 71.19 101.25
C GLY A 130 6.55 70.47 100.83
N ASP A 131 5.86 69.82 101.76
CA ASP A 131 4.55 69.23 101.53
C ASP A 131 3.51 70.31 101.17
N CYS A 132 2.84 70.12 100.04
CA CYS A 132 1.80 70.99 99.53
C CYS A 132 0.38 70.59 99.98
N ASP A 133 0.18 69.36 100.47
CA ASP A 133 -1.04 68.89 101.13
C ASP A 133 -0.74 67.90 102.29
N ASP A 134 -0.40 68.47 103.45
CA ASP A 134 -0.15 67.81 104.76
C ASP A 134 -1.24 66.84 105.26
N GLY A 135 -2.35 66.71 104.52
CA GLY A 135 -3.42 65.78 104.82
C GLY A 135 -3.36 64.47 104.04
N GLU A 136 -2.54 64.38 103.00
CA GLU A 136 -2.51 63.28 102.02
C GLU A 136 -1.08 62.79 101.75
N ALA A 137 -0.69 61.68 102.39
CA ALA A 137 0.66 61.10 102.35
C ALA A 137 1.18 60.67 100.96
N THR A 138 0.38 60.82 99.92
CA THR A 138 0.75 60.58 98.51
C THR A 138 1.10 61.86 97.76
N VAL A 139 0.91 63.03 98.38
CA VAL A 139 1.18 64.36 97.81
C VAL A 139 2.35 64.95 98.57
N ASN A 140 3.56 64.78 98.05
CA ASN A 140 4.77 65.31 98.66
C ASN A 140 5.89 65.42 97.63
N PRO A 141 6.97 66.18 97.90
CA PRO A 141 8.10 66.32 96.98
C PRO A 141 8.82 65.03 96.55
N GLY A 142 8.51 63.89 97.17
CA GLY A 142 9.03 62.57 96.81
C GLY A 142 8.05 61.67 96.04
N ALA A 143 6.82 62.12 95.82
CA ALA A 143 5.82 61.39 95.03
C ALA A 143 6.16 61.40 93.53
N ILE A 144 5.52 60.51 92.78
CA ILE A 144 5.57 60.49 91.33
C ILE A 144 4.24 61.05 90.85
N GLU A 145 4.30 62.04 89.99
CA GLU A 145 3.15 62.62 89.31
C GLU A 145 2.45 61.56 88.44
N VAL A 146 1.14 61.43 88.55
CA VAL A 146 0.34 60.46 87.79
C VAL A 146 -0.80 61.14 87.06
N CYS A 147 -1.16 60.62 85.88
CA CYS A 147 -2.34 61.12 85.17
C CYS A 147 -3.60 60.87 86.01
N ASP A 148 -4.26 61.92 86.47
CA ASP A 148 -5.54 61.82 87.18
C ASP A 148 -6.61 62.78 86.64
N GLU A 149 -7.85 62.68 87.14
CA GLU A 149 -8.96 63.52 86.64
C GLU A 149 -9.07 64.89 87.37
N LEU A 150 -8.22 65.12 88.37
CA LEU A 150 -8.31 66.24 89.30
C LEU A 150 -7.13 67.22 89.19
N ASP A 151 -6.16 66.94 88.32
CA ASP A 151 -4.93 67.71 88.10
C ASP A 151 -4.17 67.95 89.42
N VAL A 152 -4.00 66.89 90.21
CA VAL A 152 -3.32 66.97 91.51
C VAL A 152 -1.80 66.95 91.29
N ASP A 153 -1.12 68.03 91.68
CA ASP A 153 0.36 68.11 91.73
C ASP A 153 0.88 67.24 92.88
N GLU A 154 1.09 65.95 92.63
CA GLU A 154 1.50 64.99 93.66
C GLU A 154 2.92 65.23 94.12
N ASP A 155 3.82 65.63 93.21
CA ASP A 155 5.23 65.85 93.54
C ASP A 155 5.54 67.27 94.04
N CYS A 156 4.49 68.08 94.24
CA CYS A 156 4.55 69.46 94.73
C CYS A 156 5.54 70.34 93.94
N SER A 157 5.77 70.05 92.65
CA SER A 157 6.68 70.80 91.80
C SER A 157 6.08 72.12 91.29
N GLY A 158 4.75 72.25 91.34
CA GLY A 158 3.96 73.38 90.86
C GLY A 158 3.37 73.20 89.47
N THR A 159 3.47 72.01 88.89
CA THR A 159 2.82 71.56 87.64
C THR A 159 2.09 70.25 87.90
N ALA A 160 1.10 69.91 87.08
CA ALA A 160 0.39 68.63 87.17
C ALA A 160 0.20 68.03 85.76
N ASP A 161 0.04 66.71 85.68
CA ASP A 161 -0.30 65.95 84.46
C ASP A 161 0.56 66.29 83.22
N ASP A 162 -0.07 66.65 82.09
CA ASP A 162 0.58 66.91 80.80
C ASP A 162 1.53 68.13 80.84
N GLU A 163 1.34 69.03 81.83
CA GLU A 163 2.25 70.13 82.08
C GLU A 163 3.48 69.75 82.93
N ASP A 164 3.46 68.58 83.59
CA ASP A 164 4.52 68.11 84.46
C ASP A 164 5.57 67.23 83.75
N PRO A 165 6.86 67.60 83.75
CA PRO A 165 7.93 66.77 83.16
C PRO A 165 8.19 65.43 83.88
N GLY A 166 7.69 65.28 85.10
CA GLY A 166 7.82 64.13 86.00
C GLY A 166 6.69 63.11 85.94
N VAL A 167 5.64 63.38 85.14
CA VAL A 167 4.47 62.49 84.96
C VAL A 167 4.88 61.07 84.57
N ASP A 168 4.26 60.07 85.20
CA ASP A 168 4.42 58.66 84.83
C ASP A 168 3.70 58.39 83.49
N PRO A 169 4.43 58.12 82.39
CA PRO A 169 3.81 57.89 81.09
C PRO A 169 2.93 56.64 81.06
N THR A 170 3.07 55.72 82.04
CA THR A 170 2.26 54.50 82.08
C THR A 170 0.81 54.72 82.52
N THR A 171 0.49 55.91 83.03
CA THR A 171 -0.89 56.31 83.36
C THR A 171 -1.57 57.10 82.24
N ALA A 172 -0.85 57.43 81.16
CA ALA A 172 -1.38 58.18 80.03
C ALA A 172 -2.19 57.30 79.05
N THR A 173 -3.16 57.90 78.36
CA THR A 173 -3.93 57.25 77.30
C THR A 173 -3.31 57.53 75.94
N ALA A 174 -3.21 56.51 75.08
CA ALA A 174 -2.77 56.70 73.70
C ALA A 174 -3.95 57.20 72.85
N TYR A 175 -3.77 58.35 72.21
CA TYR A 175 -4.72 58.94 71.28
C TYR A 175 -4.18 58.92 69.84
N PHE A 176 -5.02 58.57 68.88
CA PHE A 176 -4.73 58.45 67.45
C PHE A 176 -5.53 59.50 66.68
N PRO A 177 -4.98 60.14 65.63
CA PRO A 177 -5.73 61.11 64.85
C PRO A 177 -6.90 60.42 64.13
N ASP A 178 -8.02 61.13 64.05
CA ASP A 178 -9.20 60.79 63.24
C ASP A 178 -9.36 61.93 62.22
N ALA A 179 -8.82 61.74 61.02
CA ALA A 179 -8.67 62.80 60.03
C ALA A 179 -9.88 62.93 59.08
N ASP A 180 -10.66 61.87 58.88
CA ASP A 180 -11.87 61.88 58.06
C ASP A 180 -13.19 62.01 58.87
N GLY A 181 -13.12 61.79 60.20
CA GLY A 181 -14.21 62.03 61.14
C GLY A 181 -15.22 60.89 61.24
N ASP A 182 -14.84 59.65 60.93
CA ASP A 182 -15.75 58.50 60.96
C ASP A 182 -15.89 57.84 62.34
N GLY A 183 -15.01 58.19 63.28
CA GLY A 183 -15.02 57.67 64.65
C GLY A 183 -14.01 56.56 64.93
N PHE A 184 -13.09 56.28 64.01
CA PHE A 184 -11.92 55.43 64.21
C PHE A 184 -10.65 56.23 64.00
N GLY A 185 -9.57 55.87 64.70
CA GLY A 185 -8.29 56.55 64.57
C GLY A 185 -7.30 55.75 63.72
N ASP A 186 -6.34 56.46 63.11
CA ASP A 186 -5.31 55.90 62.23
C ASP A 186 -4.53 54.74 62.88
N SER A 187 -4.71 53.53 62.34
CA SER A 187 -3.98 52.33 62.76
C SER A 187 -2.49 52.37 62.46
N ALA A 188 -2.06 53.17 61.48
CA ALA A 188 -0.66 53.35 61.11
C ALA A 188 0.03 54.44 61.93
N ALA A 189 -0.72 55.28 62.65
CA ALA A 189 -0.15 56.28 63.55
C ALA A 189 0.41 55.64 64.83
N ALA A 190 1.54 56.16 65.30
CA ALA A 190 2.18 55.68 66.54
C ALA A 190 1.43 56.03 67.84
N GLY A 191 0.31 56.77 67.75
CA GLY A 191 -0.40 57.33 68.89
C GLY A 191 0.37 58.44 69.62
N ARG A 192 -0.33 59.21 70.46
CA ARG A 192 0.25 60.15 71.43
C ARG A 192 -0.23 59.77 72.82
N GLU A 193 0.70 59.50 73.73
CA GLU A 193 0.41 59.29 75.15
C GLU A 193 0.21 60.64 75.83
N LEU A 194 -1.00 60.90 76.30
CA LEU A 194 -1.42 62.12 77.00
C LEU A 194 -2.37 61.77 78.14
N CYS A 195 -2.41 62.60 79.17
CA CYS A 195 -3.37 62.47 80.26
C CYS A 195 -4.77 62.93 79.82
N GLU A 196 -4.83 64.04 79.07
CA GLU A 196 -6.09 64.56 78.54
C GLU A 196 -6.26 64.32 77.03
N ASP A 197 -7.54 64.29 76.60
CA ASP A 197 -7.90 64.22 75.18
C ASP A 197 -7.41 65.48 74.43
N PRO A 198 -6.47 65.35 73.46
CA PRO A 198 -5.93 66.48 72.71
C PRO A 198 -6.89 67.01 71.63
N SER A 199 -8.10 66.46 71.52
CA SER A 199 -9.08 66.84 70.52
C SER A 199 -9.38 68.33 70.55
N THR A 200 -9.38 68.95 69.37
CA THR A 200 -9.83 70.32 69.17
C THR A 200 -11.09 70.31 68.30
N ALA A 201 -11.75 71.45 68.16
CA ALA A 201 -12.91 71.56 67.27
C ALA A 201 -12.60 71.25 65.79
N GLU A 202 -11.33 71.19 65.39
CA GLU A 202 -10.87 70.97 64.01
C GLU A 202 -10.11 69.65 63.82
N THR A 203 -9.75 68.96 64.90
CA THR A 203 -8.97 67.70 64.84
C THR A 203 -9.44 66.78 65.95
N ALA A 204 -10.06 65.66 65.58
CA ALA A 204 -10.43 64.61 66.51
C ALA A 204 -9.23 63.70 66.76
N TRP A 205 -9.11 63.24 68.01
CA TRP A 205 -8.15 62.23 68.41
C TRP A 205 -8.88 61.19 69.26
N LEU A 206 -8.78 59.92 68.87
CA LEU A 206 -9.56 58.83 69.45
C LEU A 206 -8.66 57.76 70.06
N PRO A 207 -9.12 57.03 71.09
CA PRO A 207 -8.35 55.95 71.71
C PRO A 207 -8.40 54.64 70.90
N ASP A 208 -9.32 54.53 69.94
CA ASP A 208 -9.43 53.39 69.03
C ASP A 208 -8.59 53.66 67.78
N ASN A 209 -7.72 52.72 67.40
CA ASN A 209 -6.80 52.85 66.28
C ASN A 209 -7.08 51.85 65.16
N SER A 210 -8.35 51.50 64.97
CA SER A 210 -8.72 50.39 64.08
C SER A 210 -8.95 50.82 62.61
N ASP A 211 -8.71 52.09 62.26
CA ASP A 211 -8.88 52.59 60.90
C ASP A 211 -7.67 52.26 60.01
N CYS A 212 -7.91 51.54 58.91
CA CYS A 212 -6.88 51.17 57.95
C CYS A 212 -6.61 52.23 56.85
N ASP A 213 -7.51 53.20 56.67
CA ASP A 213 -7.30 54.38 55.83
C ASP A 213 -8.00 55.63 56.41
N ASP A 214 -7.34 56.28 57.38
CA ASP A 214 -7.76 57.54 58.06
C ASP A 214 -8.00 58.74 57.12
N GLY A 215 -7.82 58.57 55.81
CA GLY A 215 -8.18 59.54 54.79
C GLY A 215 -9.56 59.37 54.18
N ASP A 216 -10.24 58.24 54.41
CA ASP A 216 -11.51 57.87 53.78
C ASP A 216 -12.53 57.26 54.76
N SER A 217 -13.52 58.07 55.15
CA SER A 217 -14.61 57.70 56.07
C SER A 217 -15.50 56.52 55.62
N ALA A 218 -15.27 55.99 54.41
CA ALA A 218 -15.91 54.77 53.92
C ALA A 218 -15.13 53.50 54.25
N VAL A 219 -13.88 53.61 54.70
CA VAL A 219 -12.95 52.52 55.00
C VAL A 219 -12.72 52.48 56.51
N ASN A 220 -13.45 51.62 57.20
CA ASN A 220 -13.35 51.45 58.64
C ASN A 220 -13.95 50.11 59.10
N PRO A 221 -13.66 49.66 60.33
CA PRO A 221 -14.15 48.38 60.84
C PRO A 221 -15.67 48.16 60.85
N ASP A 222 -16.46 49.23 60.74
CA ASP A 222 -17.93 49.18 60.69
C ASP A 222 -18.49 49.29 59.26
N ALA A 223 -17.63 49.50 58.25
CA ALA A 223 -18.00 49.52 56.86
C ALA A 223 -18.41 48.12 56.38
N THR A 224 -19.14 48.08 55.26
CA THR A 224 -19.45 46.82 54.57
C THR A 224 -18.50 46.74 53.39
N GLU A 225 -17.76 45.65 53.29
CA GLU A 225 -16.97 45.32 52.13
C GLU A 225 -17.83 45.27 50.87
N VAL A 226 -17.43 45.97 49.81
CA VAL A 226 -18.11 46.02 48.52
C VAL A 226 -17.17 45.64 47.39
N CYS A 227 -17.71 44.96 46.39
CA CYS A 227 -16.90 44.59 45.23
C CYS A 227 -16.45 45.84 44.45
N ASP A 228 -15.14 46.05 44.32
CA ASP A 228 -14.59 47.20 43.59
C ASP A 228 -13.36 46.83 42.71
N GLU A 229 -12.97 47.71 41.77
CA GLU A 229 -11.87 47.38 40.83
C GLU A 229 -10.46 47.52 41.44
N LEU A 230 -10.35 47.96 42.69
CA LEU A 230 -9.10 48.34 43.35
C LEU A 230 -8.72 47.40 44.52
N ASP A 231 -9.53 46.38 44.83
CA ASP A 231 -9.35 45.47 45.96
C ASP A 231 -9.16 46.24 47.29
N VAL A 232 -10.03 47.23 47.55
CA VAL A 232 -10.00 48.02 48.79
C VAL A 232 -10.66 47.22 49.92
N ASP A 233 -9.94 46.99 51.02
CA ASP A 233 -10.46 46.37 52.25
C ASP A 233 -11.23 47.44 53.04
N GLU A 234 -12.52 47.61 52.76
CA GLU A 234 -13.32 48.67 53.38
C GLU A 234 -13.60 48.40 54.84
N ASP A 235 -13.77 47.13 55.24
CA ASP A 235 -14.09 46.77 56.62
C ASP A 235 -12.85 46.55 57.51
N CYS A 236 -11.66 46.84 56.98
CA CYS A 236 -10.36 46.72 57.64
C CYS A 236 -10.13 45.33 58.28
N SER A 237 -10.74 44.26 57.74
CA SER A 237 -10.61 42.90 58.25
C SER A 237 -9.28 42.25 57.87
N GLY A 238 -8.57 42.83 56.89
CA GLY A 238 -7.35 42.32 56.28
C GLY A 238 -7.60 41.44 55.05
N ALA A 239 -8.82 41.41 54.52
CA ALA A 239 -9.22 40.71 53.30
C ALA A 239 -10.11 41.66 52.47
N ALA A 240 -10.01 41.59 51.14
CA ALA A 240 -10.86 42.36 50.23
C ALA A 240 -11.55 41.44 49.21
N ASP A 241 -12.68 41.88 48.66
CA ASP A 241 -13.40 41.25 47.56
C ASP A 241 -13.64 39.74 47.75
N ASN A 242 -13.22 38.91 46.77
CA ASN A 242 -13.37 37.46 46.79
C ASN A 242 -12.65 36.80 47.98
N ALA A 243 -11.65 37.46 48.56
CA ALA A 243 -10.93 36.96 49.73
C ALA A 243 -11.67 37.25 51.04
N ASP A 244 -12.61 38.21 51.05
CA ASP A 244 -13.39 38.57 52.23
C ASP A 244 -14.76 37.85 52.28
N PRO A 245 -15.02 37.02 53.31
CA PRO A 245 -16.34 36.45 53.56
C PRO A 245 -17.44 37.49 53.88
N GLY A 246 -17.07 38.74 54.20
CA GLY A 246 -17.95 39.87 54.51
C GLY A 246 -18.51 40.60 53.29
N ALA A 247 -17.93 40.42 52.10
CA ALA A 247 -18.30 41.10 50.86
C ALA A 247 -19.82 41.10 50.57
N ASP A 248 -20.38 42.28 50.27
CA ASP A 248 -21.79 42.46 49.97
C ASP A 248 -22.19 41.70 48.71
N VAL A 249 -23.02 40.68 48.88
CA VAL A 249 -23.60 39.86 47.81
C VAL A 249 -24.31 40.72 46.74
N ALA A 250 -24.80 41.91 47.08
CA ALA A 250 -25.44 42.81 46.11
C ALA A 250 -24.47 43.50 45.14
N SER A 251 -23.17 43.52 45.46
CA SER A 251 -22.10 44.10 44.63
C SER A 251 -21.40 43.06 43.72
N GLN A 252 -21.65 41.77 43.93
CA GLN A 252 -21.08 40.67 43.14
C GLN A 252 -21.73 40.54 41.75
N SER A 253 -20.93 40.14 40.76
CA SER A 253 -21.35 39.80 39.39
C SER A 253 -21.46 38.29 39.19
N LEU A 254 -22.22 37.86 38.18
CA LEU A 254 -22.39 36.45 37.86
C LEU A 254 -21.27 35.99 36.92
N PHE A 255 -20.61 34.90 37.29
CA PHE A 255 -19.61 34.23 36.47
C PHE A 255 -19.93 32.73 36.36
N TYR A 256 -19.41 32.12 35.31
CA TYR A 256 -19.64 30.74 34.89
C TYR A 256 -18.30 30.03 34.88
N THR A 257 -18.30 28.72 35.12
CA THR A 257 -17.08 27.91 35.02
C THR A 257 -16.51 28.02 33.60
N ASP A 258 -15.20 28.25 33.49
CA ASP A 258 -14.42 28.27 32.25
C ASP A 258 -13.31 27.22 32.43
N ALA A 259 -13.61 25.95 32.14
CA ALA A 259 -12.73 24.85 32.51
C ALA A 259 -11.53 24.66 31.58
N ASP A 260 -11.59 25.16 30.33
CA ASP A 260 -10.50 25.08 29.35
C ASP A 260 -9.69 26.39 29.19
N GLY A 261 -10.20 27.51 29.70
CA GLY A 261 -9.51 28.79 29.79
C GLY A 261 -9.55 29.64 28.52
N ASP A 262 -10.55 29.47 27.66
CA ASP A 262 -10.67 30.21 26.40
C ASP A 262 -11.38 31.57 26.54
N GLY A 263 -11.98 31.82 27.71
CA GLY A 263 -12.67 33.05 28.06
C GLY A 263 -14.18 33.03 27.81
N TYR A 264 -14.75 31.91 27.38
CA TYR A 264 -16.17 31.59 27.44
C TYR A 264 -16.38 30.58 28.57
N GLY A 265 -17.58 30.55 29.13
CA GLY A 265 -17.93 29.64 30.20
C GLY A 265 -19.09 28.73 29.83
N ASP A 266 -19.17 27.61 30.53
CA ASP A 266 -20.15 26.54 30.31
C ASP A 266 -21.58 27.07 30.17
N LEU A 267 -22.18 26.81 29.01
CA LEU A 267 -23.57 27.15 28.68
C LEU A 267 -24.59 26.48 29.60
N ASP A 268 -24.27 25.31 30.16
CA ASP A 268 -25.10 24.58 31.11
C ASP A 268 -24.86 25.01 32.58
N ASP A 269 -23.82 25.82 32.85
CA ASP A 269 -23.60 26.38 34.18
C ASP A 269 -24.61 27.50 34.48
N THR A 270 -25.27 27.39 35.63
CA THR A 270 -26.19 28.43 36.12
C THR A 270 -25.48 29.64 36.74
N GLY A 271 -24.16 29.55 36.87
CA GLY A 271 -23.28 30.58 37.38
C GLY A 271 -23.23 30.69 38.89
N SER A 272 -22.16 31.32 39.39
CA SER A 272 -21.94 31.69 40.79
C SER A 272 -21.55 33.16 40.89
N LEU A 273 -21.81 33.79 42.04
CA LEU A 273 -21.50 35.19 42.26
C LEU A 273 -20.06 35.36 42.74
N TYR A 274 -19.33 36.30 42.14
CA TYR A 274 -17.97 36.73 42.52
C TYR A 274 -17.86 38.25 42.35
N CYS A 275 -16.90 38.88 43.04
CA CYS A 275 -16.57 40.28 42.81
C CYS A 275 -15.86 40.45 41.46
N ASP A 276 -14.79 39.67 41.23
CA ASP A 276 -13.99 39.74 40.02
C ASP A 276 -13.85 38.42 39.27
N ALA A 277 -13.49 38.54 37.99
CA ALA A 277 -13.13 37.42 37.14
C ALA A 277 -11.80 36.82 37.62
N GLU A 278 -11.84 35.56 38.04
CA GLU A 278 -10.64 34.78 38.37
C GLU A 278 -10.31 33.77 37.27
N ALA A 279 -9.10 33.21 37.33
CA ALA A 279 -8.71 32.15 36.40
C ALA A 279 -9.61 30.92 36.59
N GLY A 280 -10.29 30.52 35.51
CA GLY A 280 -11.22 29.39 35.49
C GLY A 280 -12.70 29.77 35.62
N ILE A 281 -13.03 31.07 35.52
CA ILE A 281 -14.41 31.55 35.40
C ILE A 281 -14.53 32.65 34.34
N SER A 282 -15.63 32.66 33.57
CA SER A 282 -15.96 33.67 32.56
C SER A 282 -17.29 34.38 32.86
N ALA A 283 -17.45 35.62 32.38
CA ALA A 283 -18.72 36.36 32.46
C ALA A 283 -19.68 36.04 31.29
N ASP A 284 -19.21 35.31 30.28
CA ASP A 284 -19.97 34.95 29.08
C ASP A 284 -20.22 33.44 29.06
N ASN A 285 -21.47 33.00 29.21
CA ASN A 285 -21.83 31.58 29.34
C ASN A 285 -22.20 30.91 28.01
N THR A 286 -21.50 31.24 26.94
CA THR A 286 -21.91 30.83 25.59
C THR A 286 -21.10 29.67 25.03
N ASP A 287 -20.27 29.02 25.86
CA ASP A 287 -19.49 27.86 25.49
C ASP A 287 -20.33 26.57 25.46
N CYS A 288 -20.40 25.92 24.29
CA CYS A 288 -21.13 24.67 24.10
C CYS A 288 -20.30 23.41 24.44
N ASP A 289 -18.99 23.51 24.61
CA ASP A 289 -18.10 22.48 25.17
C ASP A 289 -16.95 23.10 25.99
N ASP A 290 -17.26 23.43 27.25
CA ASP A 290 -16.33 24.00 28.26
C ASP A 290 -15.10 23.13 28.58
N SER A 291 -14.94 21.99 27.90
CA SER A 291 -13.75 21.14 28.00
C SER A 291 -12.76 21.32 26.85
N SER A 292 -13.09 22.14 25.85
CA SER A 292 -12.36 22.32 24.60
C SER A 292 -12.25 23.79 24.18
N ALA A 293 -11.09 24.39 24.43
CA ALA A 293 -10.81 25.80 24.08
C ALA A 293 -10.85 26.14 22.57
N ASP A 294 -11.03 25.13 21.71
CA ASP A 294 -11.21 25.28 20.26
C ASP A 294 -12.71 25.31 19.87
N VAL A 295 -13.64 25.08 20.82
CA VAL A 295 -15.10 25.05 20.62
C VAL A 295 -15.72 26.17 21.45
N ASN A 296 -16.04 27.29 20.81
CA ASN A 296 -16.67 28.45 21.44
C ASN A 296 -17.24 29.40 20.39
N PRO A 297 -18.11 30.36 20.76
CA PRO A 297 -18.71 31.30 19.81
C PRO A 297 -17.75 32.21 19.01
N GLY A 298 -16.48 32.27 19.41
CA GLY A 298 -15.41 32.97 18.70
C GLY A 298 -14.60 32.08 17.75
N ALA A 299 -14.78 30.77 17.81
CA ALA A 299 -14.12 29.80 16.95
C ALA A 299 -14.60 29.92 15.49
N THR A 300 -13.84 29.30 14.59
CA THR A 300 -14.23 29.16 13.18
C THR A 300 -14.60 27.72 12.95
N GLU A 301 -15.82 27.50 12.51
CA GLU A 301 -16.31 26.20 12.09
C GLU A 301 -15.42 25.57 11.02
N VAL A 302 -15.05 24.30 11.19
CA VAL A 302 -14.18 23.55 10.29
C VAL A 302 -14.77 22.20 9.96
N CYS A 303 -14.48 21.67 8.76
CA CYS A 303 -14.89 20.32 8.44
C CYS A 303 -14.18 19.30 9.34
N ASP A 304 -14.93 18.52 10.10
CA ASP A 304 -14.41 17.39 10.88
C ASP A 304 -15.24 16.10 10.71
N GLU A 305 -14.76 14.97 11.24
CA GLU A 305 -15.46 13.68 11.10
C GLU A 305 -16.57 13.46 12.15
N LEU A 306 -16.69 14.36 13.12
CA LEU A 306 -17.56 14.23 14.29
C LEU A 306 -18.76 15.18 14.25
N ASP A 307 -18.88 16.03 13.23
CA ASP A 307 -19.88 17.08 13.11
C ASP A 307 -19.89 17.99 14.37
N VAL A 308 -18.70 18.40 14.83
CA VAL A 308 -18.60 19.31 15.99
C VAL A 308 -18.99 20.71 15.56
N ASP A 309 -19.89 21.34 16.32
CA ASP A 309 -20.28 22.75 16.15
C ASP A 309 -19.27 23.60 16.93
N GLU A 310 -18.16 23.97 16.29
CA GLU A 310 -17.07 24.69 16.96
C GLU A 310 -17.48 26.12 17.32
N ASP A 311 -18.28 26.78 16.48
CA ASP A 311 -18.69 28.18 16.72
C ASP A 311 -19.99 28.31 17.53
N CYS A 312 -20.49 27.19 18.06
CA CYS A 312 -21.70 27.09 18.88
C CYS A 312 -22.93 27.78 18.24
N SER A 313 -23.03 27.81 16.90
CA SER A 313 -24.17 28.42 16.20
C SER A 313 -25.43 27.54 16.25
N GLY A 314 -25.27 26.26 16.57
CA GLY A 314 -26.28 25.21 16.51
C GLY A 314 -26.34 24.47 15.18
N SER A 315 -25.36 24.66 14.30
CA SER A 315 -25.17 23.95 13.02
C SER A 315 -23.70 23.53 12.92
N ALA A 316 -23.42 22.39 12.30
CA ALA A 316 -22.05 21.93 12.09
C ALA A 316 -21.77 21.70 10.60
N ASP A 317 -20.51 21.79 10.21
CA ASP A 317 -19.99 21.42 8.89
C ASP A 317 -20.80 22.02 7.71
N ASP A 318 -21.26 21.18 6.77
CA ASP A 318 -22.02 21.57 5.58
C ASP A 318 -23.40 22.18 5.93
N ALA A 319 -23.89 21.99 7.16
CA ALA A 319 -25.10 22.64 7.65
C ALA A 319 -24.83 24.08 8.11
N ASP A 320 -23.59 24.42 8.46
CA ASP A 320 -23.18 25.75 8.85
C ASP A 320 -22.79 26.62 7.63
N ALA A 321 -23.21 27.89 7.65
CA ALA A 321 -22.86 28.85 6.61
C ALA A 321 -21.52 29.57 6.86
N GLY A 322 -20.98 29.45 8.07
CA GLY A 322 -19.71 29.99 8.58
C GLY A 322 -18.52 29.07 8.39
N VAL A 323 -18.74 27.80 7.99
CA VAL A 323 -17.69 26.80 7.78
C VAL A 323 -16.55 27.32 6.90
N ASP A 324 -15.32 27.12 7.34
CA ASP A 324 -14.13 27.47 6.57
C ASP A 324 -14.00 26.55 5.36
N SER A 325 -14.44 27.04 4.20
CA SER A 325 -14.28 26.34 2.91
C SER A 325 -12.86 25.87 2.57
N SER A 326 -11.83 26.35 3.27
CA SER A 326 -10.44 25.86 3.12
C SER A 326 -10.22 24.46 3.68
N THR A 327 -11.11 23.96 4.53
CA THR A 327 -11.08 22.61 5.13
C THR A 327 -11.88 21.58 4.33
N PHE A 328 -12.54 21.98 3.24
CA PHE A 328 -13.33 21.07 2.39
C PHE A 328 -12.46 19.96 1.80
N VAL A 329 -12.98 18.73 1.85
CA VAL A 329 -12.42 17.58 1.15
C VAL A 329 -13.01 17.51 -0.24
N THR A 330 -12.20 17.14 -1.24
CA THR A 330 -12.71 16.93 -2.60
C THR A 330 -13.04 15.45 -2.78
N TYR A 331 -14.31 15.17 -3.08
CA TYR A 331 -14.82 13.84 -3.36
C TYR A 331 -15.00 13.64 -4.87
N TYR A 332 -14.96 12.40 -5.31
CA TYR A 332 -15.07 11.94 -6.69
C TYR A 332 -16.21 10.91 -6.77
N VAL A 333 -16.88 10.81 -7.92
CA VAL A 333 -17.95 9.84 -8.10
C VAL A 333 -17.35 8.43 -8.05
N ASP A 334 -18.10 7.49 -7.47
CA ASP A 334 -17.80 6.06 -7.36
C ASP A 334 -19.02 5.32 -7.94
N ASP A 335 -19.03 5.13 -9.27
CA ASP A 335 -20.21 4.64 -10.01
C ASP A 335 -20.41 3.11 -9.88
N ASP A 336 -19.34 2.34 -9.61
CA ASP A 336 -19.39 0.88 -9.41
C ASP A 336 -19.37 0.43 -7.93
N SER A 337 -19.15 1.36 -7.00
CA SER A 337 -19.20 1.16 -5.55
C SER A 337 -18.06 0.32 -4.95
N ASP A 338 -16.87 0.38 -5.54
CA ASP A 338 -15.69 -0.33 -5.05
C ASP A 338 -14.86 0.44 -4.00
N GLY A 339 -15.14 1.73 -3.83
CA GLY A 339 -14.50 2.62 -2.86
C GLY A 339 -13.40 3.51 -3.43
N TYR A 340 -13.12 3.43 -4.72
CA TYR A 340 -12.29 4.36 -5.48
C TYR A 340 -13.18 5.18 -6.42
N GLY A 341 -12.70 6.36 -6.81
CA GLY A 341 -13.48 7.28 -7.62
C GLY A 341 -12.79 7.68 -8.91
N ASP A 342 -13.60 8.08 -9.88
CA ASP A 342 -13.20 8.42 -11.25
C ASP A 342 -12.02 9.40 -11.34
N THR A 343 -10.89 8.91 -11.83
CA THR A 343 -9.68 9.71 -12.12
C THR A 343 -9.92 10.89 -13.08
N THR A 344 -10.99 10.83 -13.90
CA THR A 344 -11.35 11.85 -14.89
C THR A 344 -12.36 12.88 -14.37
N SER A 345 -12.97 12.62 -13.21
CA SER A 345 -13.88 13.54 -12.56
C SER A 345 -13.14 14.77 -12.03
N ALA A 346 -13.77 15.95 -12.18
CA ALA A 346 -13.24 17.19 -11.62
C ALA A 346 -13.40 17.28 -10.08
N GLY A 347 -14.11 16.32 -9.50
CA GLY A 347 -14.46 16.28 -8.08
C GLY A 347 -15.49 17.33 -7.66
N SER A 348 -16.03 17.16 -6.45
CA SER A 348 -16.88 18.12 -5.74
C SER A 348 -16.37 18.29 -4.32
N SER A 349 -16.17 19.53 -3.88
CA SER A 349 -15.66 19.82 -2.54
C SER A 349 -16.81 20.06 -1.56
N SER A 350 -16.80 19.35 -0.43
CA SER A 350 -17.75 19.44 0.70
C SER A 350 -17.06 18.96 1.98
N CYS A 351 -17.70 19.12 3.15
CA CYS A 351 -17.20 18.50 4.38
C CYS A 351 -17.45 17.00 4.36
N ASP A 352 -18.67 16.59 4.00
CA ASP A 352 -19.05 15.18 3.92
C ASP A 352 -19.03 14.63 2.50
N ALA A 353 -18.77 13.32 2.40
CA ALA A 353 -18.91 12.58 1.15
C ALA A 353 -20.38 12.51 0.72
N PRO A 354 -20.76 13.02 -0.47
CA PRO A 354 -22.08 12.76 -1.02
C PRO A 354 -22.30 11.25 -1.24
N LEU A 355 -23.55 10.80 -1.22
CA LEU A 355 -23.85 9.39 -1.46
C LEU A 355 -23.38 8.95 -2.87
N GLY A 356 -22.53 7.92 -2.94
CA GLY A 356 -21.89 7.44 -4.18
C GLY A 356 -20.65 8.23 -4.58
N TRP A 357 -19.99 8.87 -3.63
CA TRP A 357 -18.75 9.61 -3.84
C TRP A 357 -17.71 9.24 -2.77
N VAL A 358 -16.44 9.24 -3.14
CA VAL A 358 -15.30 8.86 -2.29
C VAL A 358 -14.16 9.86 -2.44
N ALA A 359 -13.27 9.94 -1.44
CA ALA A 359 -12.17 10.92 -1.45
C ALA A 359 -10.99 10.49 -2.34
N ASP A 360 -10.87 9.19 -2.60
CA ASP A 360 -9.79 8.63 -3.42
C ASP A 360 -10.16 8.67 -4.90
N ASN A 361 -9.30 9.21 -5.75
CA ASN A 361 -9.62 9.48 -7.16
C ASN A 361 -8.79 8.66 -8.14
N THR A 362 -8.42 7.46 -7.70
CA THR A 362 -7.41 6.63 -8.34
C THR A 362 -8.00 5.51 -9.18
N ASP A 363 -9.30 5.52 -9.42
CA ASP A 363 -9.98 4.55 -10.27
C ASP A 363 -9.73 4.84 -11.76
N CYS A 364 -9.12 3.87 -12.44
CA CYS A 364 -8.82 3.95 -13.86
C CYS A 364 -9.97 3.46 -14.77
N ASP A 365 -10.99 2.78 -14.24
CA ASP A 365 -12.27 2.48 -14.90
C ASP A 365 -13.43 2.38 -13.88
N ASP A 366 -13.97 3.54 -13.47
CA ASP A 366 -15.05 3.75 -12.48
C ASP A 366 -16.42 3.10 -12.81
N LEU A 367 -16.46 2.25 -13.84
CA LEU A 367 -17.62 1.48 -14.26
C LEU A 367 -17.46 -0.02 -14.02
N ASP A 368 -16.31 -0.46 -13.50
CA ASP A 368 -15.93 -1.86 -13.32
C ASP A 368 -15.21 -2.09 -11.98
N ASP A 369 -15.93 -2.67 -11.00
CA ASP A 369 -15.46 -2.92 -9.63
C ASP A 369 -14.24 -3.87 -9.53
N ALA A 370 -13.83 -4.47 -10.66
CA ALA A 370 -12.63 -5.27 -10.79
C ALA A 370 -11.38 -4.48 -11.21
N ILE A 371 -11.50 -3.19 -11.55
CA ILE A 371 -10.41 -2.34 -12.05
C ILE A 371 -10.21 -1.15 -11.11
N ASN A 372 -9.36 -1.32 -10.11
CA ASN A 372 -9.04 -0.28 -9.13
C ASN A 372 -7.72 -0.56 -8.42
N PRO A 373 -7.13 0.43 -7.72
CA PRO A 373 -5.84 0.25 -7.04
C PRO A 373 -5.77 -0.84 -5.95
N GLY A 374 -6.92 -1.30 -5.47
CA GLY A 374 -7.03 -2.42 -4.53
C GLY A 374 -7.19 -3.78 -5.22
N ALA A 375 -7.45 -3.80 -6.52
CA ALA A 375 -7.68 -5.01 -7.29
C ALA A 375 -6.38 -5.83 -7.43
N THR A 376 -6.57 -7.12 -7.69
CA THR A 376 -5.45 -8.02 -8.00
C THR A 376 -5.26 -8.06 -9.50
N GLU A 377 -4.06 -7.75 -9.97
CA GLU A 377 -3.71 -7.87 -11.37
C GLU A 377 -3.96 -9.31 -11.88
N VAL A 378 -4.67 -9.42 -13.00
CA VAL A 378 -4.94 -10.69 -13.68
C VAL A 378 -4.37 -10.66 -15.09
N CYS A 379 -4.08 -11.84 -15.64
CA CYS A 379 -3.61 -11.95 -17.01
C CYS A 379 -4.76 -11.80 -18.03
N ASP A 380 -5.18 -10.57 -18.31
CA ASP A 380 -6.27 -10.24 -19.24
C ASP A 380 -5.95 -9.07 -20.20
N GLY A 381 -4.77 -8.46 -20.11
CA GLY A 381 -4.36 -7.31 -20.91
C GLY A 381 -4.88 -5.96 -20.41
N VAL A 382 -5.48 -5.90 -19.22
CA VAL A 382 -6.01 -4.70 -18.56
C VAL A 382 -5.19 -4.41 -17.29
N ASP A 383 -4.88 -3.14 -17.04
CA ASP A 383 -4.26 -2.66 -15.79
C ASP A 383 -5.33 -2.69 -14.69
N ASN A 384 -5.55 -3.85 -14.06
CA ASN A 384 -6.61 -4.01 -13.07
C ASN A 384 -6.28 -3.25 -11.79
N ASP A 385 -5.00 -3.16 -11.40
CA ASP A 385 -4.58 -2.50 -10.15
C ASP A 385 -4.21 -1.01 -10.32
N CYS A 386 -4.50 -0.42 -11.48
CA CYS A 386 -4.26 0.99 -11.83
C CYS A 386 -2.85 1.51 -11.47
N ASN A 387 -1.84 0.64 -11.43
CA ASN A 387 -0.50 1.00 -10.94
C ASN A 387 0.39 1.66 -12.02
N SER A 388 -0.17 1.93 -13.20
CA SER A 388 0.48 2.50 -14.41
C SER A 388 1.46 1.56 -15.11
N SER A 389 1.58 0.31 -14.67
CA SER A 389 2.29 -0.75 -15.37
C SER A 389 1.28 -1.78 -15.87
N THR A 390 1.07 -1.82 -17.17
CA THR A 390 0.24 -2.85 -17.84
C THR A 390 0.99 -4.19 -17.97
N SER A 391 1.98 -4.45 -17.12
CA SER A 391 2.91 -5.57 -17.31
C SER A 391 2.50 -6.72 -16.41
N GLU A 392 1.71 -7.60 -16.99
CA GLU A 392 1.24 -8.85 -16.38
C GLU A 392 2.28 -9.99 -16.52
N ASP A 393 3.54 -9.66 -16.82
CA ASP A 393 4.61 -10.62 -17.11
C ASP A 393 4.75 -11.63 -15.97
N GLY A 394 4.62 -12.91 -16.29
CA GLY A 394 4.72 -14.01 -15.34
C GLY A 394 3.47 -14.22 -14.48
N LEU A 395 2.31 -13.66 -14.86
CA LEU A 395 1.00 -13.99 -14.27
C LEU A 395 0.28 -15.10 -15.04
N ALA A 396 -0.44 -15.95 -14.30
CA ALA A 396 -1.32 -16.97 -14.84
C ALA A 396 -2.69 -16.90 -14.15
N THR A 397 -3.74 -16.79 -14.95
CA THR A 397 -5.12 -16.66 -14.45
C THR A 397 -5.98 -17.78 -15.02
N PHE A 398 -6.72 -18.46 -14.16
CA PHE A 398 -7.71 -19.45 -14.57
C PHE A 398 -9.13 -18.94 -14.30
N VAL A 399 -9.98 -18.97 -15.32
CA VAL A 399 -11.40 -18.63 -15.23
C VAL A 399 -12.21 -19.89 -15.48
N ASP A 400 -12.94 -20.37 -14.47
CA ASP A 400 -13.78 -21.56 -14.65
C ASP A 400 -15.08 -21.25 -15.42
N SER A 401 -15.80 -22.31 -15.83
CA SER A 401 -17.07 -22.20 -16.57
C SER A 401 -18.22 -21.46 -15.85
N ILE A 402 -18.06 -21.11 -14.56
CA ILE A 402 -19.01 -20.27 -13.81
C ILE A 402 -18.44 -18.86 -13.51
N ALA A 403 -17.39 -18.46 -14.22
CA ALA A 403 -16.69 -17.17 -14.14
C ALA A 403 -16.00 -16.91 -12.80
N VAL A 404 -15.56 -17.95 -12.10
CA VAL A 404 -14.70 -17.77 -10.91
C VAL A 404 -13.26 -17.64 -11.37
N VAL A 405 -12.67 -16.48 -11.07
CA VAL A 405 -11.27 -16.15 -11.35
C VAL A 405 -10.36 -16.69 -10.24
N THR A 406 -9.31 -17.40 -10.62
CA THR A 406 -8.30 -17.96 -9.71
C THR A 406 -6.90 -17.63 -10.20
N ASP A 407 -6.06 -17.07 -9.33
CA ASP A 407 -4.62 -16.91 -9.60
C ASP A 407 -3.91 -18.28 -9.57
N TYR A 408 -3.36 -18.67 -10.73
CA TYR A 408 -2.61 -19.91 -10.94
C TYR A 408 -1.08 -19.69 -10.97
N THR A 409 -0.62 -18.45 -10.84
CA THR A 409 0.80 -18.07 -10.95
C THR A 409 1.69 -18.91 -10.04
N SER A 410 1.31 -19.02 -8.77
CA SER A 410 2.06 -19.81 -7.79
C SER A 410 1.98 -21.32 -8.07
N THR A 411 0.86 -21.82 -8.61
CA THR A 411 0.69 -23.23 -8.98
C THR A 411 1.63 -23.63 -10.12
N LEU A 412 1.88 -22.72 -11.05
CA LEU A 412 2.69 -22.94 -12.25
C LEU A 412 4.16 -22.50 -12.09
N SER A 413 4.57 -22.10 -10.88
CA SER A 413 5.90 -21.56 -10.59
C SER A 413 7.00 -22.64 -10.51
N GLY A 414 7.35 -23.24 -11.66
CA GLY A 414 8.43 -24.21 -11.79
C GLY A 414 9.81 -23.58 -12.06
N SER A 415 10.79 -24.43 -12.32
CA SER A 415 12.15 -24.03 -12.71
C SER A 415 12.75 -24.96 -13.75
N SER A 416 13.80 -24.52 -14.44
CA SER A 416 14.56 -25.33 -15.41
C SER A 416 15.22 -26.59 -14.84
N ALA A 417 15.22 -26.78 -13.52
CA ALA A 417 15.69 -28.01 -12.86
C ALA A 417 14.55 -28.88 -12.32
N SER A 418 13.36 -28.31 -12.15
CA SER A 418 12.19 -28.98 -11.58
C SER A 418 10.96 -28.22 -12.07
N PRO A 419 10.29 -28.69 -13.13
CA PRO A 419 9.06 -28.08 -13.62
C PRO A 419 7.94 -28.23 -12.60
N ALA A 420 6.98 -27.31 -12.61
CA ALA A 420 5.76 -27.41 -11.82
C ALA A 420 4.80 -28.39 -12.48
N THR A 421 4.24 -29.31 -11.70
CA THR A 421 3.24 -30.27 -12.18
C THR A 421 1.85 -29.83 -11.73
N ALA A 422 0.93 -29.59 -12.66
CA ALA A 422 -0.43 -29.17 -12.36
C ALA A 422 -1.45 -29.99 -13.14
N THR A 423 -2.62 -30.26 -12.54
CA THR A 423 -3.74 -30.92 -13.21
C THR A 423 -4.92 -29.95 -13.27
N LEU A 424 -5.40 -29.66 -14.48
CA LEU A 424 -6.60 -28.87 -14.73
C LEU A 424 -7.78 -29.82 -14.88
N SER A 425 -8.65 -29.85 -13.86
CA SER A 425 -9.75 -30.81 -13.74
C SER A 425 -11.14 -30.17 -13.76
N THR A 426 -11.21 -28.90 -14.11
CA THR A 426 -12.45 -28.11 -14.19
C THR A 426 -12.49 -27.46 -15.57
N ASP A 427 -13.67 -27.40 -16.18
CA ASP A 427 -13.84 -26.73 -17.46
C ASP A 427 -13.59 -25.23 -17.31
N GLY A 428 -12.80 -24.64 -18.20
CA GLY A 428 -12.46 -23.22 -18.12
C GLY A 428 -11.31 -22.80 -19.02
N GLU A 429 -10.82 -21.59 -18.78
CA GLU A 429 -9.82 -20.91 -19.58
C GLU A 429 -8.59 -20.60 -18.72
N LEU A 430 -7.40 -20.95 -19.19
CA LEU A 430 -6.12 -20.62 -18.57
C LEU A 430 -5.38 -19.60 -19.45
N ALA A 431 -5.35 -18.35 -19.00
CA ALA A 431 -4.56 -17.29 -19.59
C ALA A 431 -3.15 -17.29 -19.00
N LEU A 432 -2.14 -17.25 -19.86
CA LEU A 432 -0.73 -17.14 -19.49
C LEU A 432 -0.13 -15.89 -20.09
N CYS A 433 0.46 -15.05 -19.24
CA CYS A 433 1.10 -13.83 -19.68
C CYS A 433 2.60 -14.04 -19.88
N SER A 434 3.26 -13.05 -20.49
CA SER A 434 4.60 -13.21 -21.03
C SER A 434 5.57 -13.78 -19.99
N GLY A 435 6.28 -14.85 -20.35
CA GLY A 435 7.17 -15.54 -19.44
C GLY A 435 7.58 -16.92 -19.92
N ILE A 436 8.56 -17.49 -19.20
CA ILE A 436 8.95 -18.89 -19.34
C ILE A 436 8.33 -19.67 -18.17
N TRP A 437 7.37 -20.51 -18.49
CA TRP A 437 6.63 -21.36 -17.59
C TRP A 437 7.23 -22.76 -17.61
N TYR A 438 8.04 -23.09 -16.60
CA TYR A 438 8.60 -24.43 -16.50
C TYR A 438 7.56 -25.40 -15.93
N VAL A 439 6.85 -26.13 -16.79
CA VAL A 439 5.64 -26.88 -16.40
C VAL A 439 5.51 -28.24 -17.08
N ASN A 440 4.79 -29.14 -16.39
CA ASN A 440 4.13 -30.29 -16.98
C ASN A 440 2.65 -30.23 -16.60
N LEU A 441 1.81 -29.91 -17.57
CA LEU A 441 0.37 -29.75 -17.39
C LEU A 441 -0.36 -31.04 -17.73
N SER A 442 -1.30 -31.44 -16.88
CA SER A 442 -2.23 -32.54 -17.12
C SER A 442 -3.64 -31.98 -17.31
N LEU A 443 -4.19 -32.14 -18.51
CA LEU A 443 -5.53 -31.66 -18.87
C LEU A 443 -6.52 -32.81 -18.72
N ALA A 444 -7.52 -32.59 -17.87
CA ALA A 444 -8.52 -33.60 -17.50
C ALA A 444 -9.98 -33.11 -17.65
N ALA A 445 -10.17 -31.93 -18.23
CA ALA A 445 -11.45 -31.23 -18.43
C ALA A 445 -11.36 -30.38 -19.73
N ASP A 446 -12.47 -29.76 -20.14
CA ASP A 446 -12.49 -28.90 -21.32
C ASP A 446 -11.71 -27.61 -21.01
N VAL A 447 -10.54 -27.42 -21.62
CA VAL A 447 -9.63 -26.33 -21.27
C VAL A 447 -9.12 -25.59 -22.50
N ASP A 448 -9.29 -24.28 -22.48
CA ASP A 448 -8.67 -23.35 -23.41
C ASP A 448 -7.42 -22.76 -22.75
N LEU A 449 -6.25 -23.08 -23.29
CA LEU A 449 -4.95 -22.58 -22.82
C LEU A 449 -4.40 -21.59 -23.84
N TYR A 450 -4.30 -20.32 -23.46
CA TYR A 450 -3.94 -19.28 -24.42
C TYR A 450 -3.03 -18.21 -23.83
N ASN A 451 -2.34 -17.54 -24.74
CA ASN A 451 -1.57 -16.34 -24.48
C ASN A 451 -2.39 -15.13 -24.95
N PRO A 452 -2.82 -14.22 -24.06
CA PRO A 452 -3.62 -13.05 -24.43
C PRO A 452 -2.96 -12.14 -25.48
N SER A 453 -1.63 -12.13 -25.59
CA SER A 453 -0.92 -11.36 -26.64
C SER A 453 -1.09 -11.96 -28.04
N GLY A 454 -1.41 -13.25 -28.14
CA GLY A 454 -1.44 -14.01 -29.39
C GLY A 454 -0.07 -14.25 -30.03
N VAL A 455 1.04 -13.84 -29.39
CA VAL A 455 2.40 -13.94 -29.94
C VAL A 455 3.14 -15.13 -29.30
N PRO A 456 3.43 -16.22 -30.02
CA PRO A 456 4.03 -17.44 -29.46
C PRO A 456 5.32 -17.25 -28.68
N SER A 457 6.14 -16.26 -29.06
CA SER A 457 7.42 -15.99 -28.39
C SER A 457 7.28 -15.41 -26.99
N ASP A 458 6.11 -14.87 -26.66
CA ASP A 458 5.90 -14.19 -25.39
C ASP A 458 5.65 -15.20 -24.26
N VAL A 459 5.06 -16.37 -24.57
CA VAL A 459 4.73 -17.42 -23.59
C VAL A 459 5.39 -18.74 -23.99
N MET A 460 6.35 -19.19 -23.19
CA MET A 460 7.05 -20.46 -23.39
C MET A 460 6.70 -21.45 -22.29
N LEU A 461 6.00 -22.53 -22.63
CA LEU A 461 5.82 -23.71 -21.79
C LEU A 461 7.05 -24.62 -21.96
N ASP A 462 7.87 -24.71 -20.92
CA ASP A 462 9.13 -25.45 -20.93
C ASP A 462 9.07 -26.69 -20.03
N GLY A 463 9.16 -27.88 -20.61
CA GLY A 463 9.12 -29.15 -19.87
C GLY A 463 10.36 -29.44 -19.02
N ALA A 464 11.38 -28.58 -19.04
CA ALA A 464 12.64 -28.71 -18.30
C ALA A 464 13.34 -30.08 -18.50
N ALA A 465 13.20 -30.66 -19.69
CA ALA A 465 13.66 -32.00 -20.06
C ALA A 465 13.14 -33.10 -19.10
N ALA A 466 11.92 -32.96 -18.60
CA ALA A 466 11.32 -33.90 -17.66
C ALA A 466 9.83 -34.08 -17.96
N GLY A 467 9.45 -35.20 -18.58
CA GLY A 467 8.05 -35.50 -18.88
C GLY A 467 7.49 -34.67 -20.04
N SER A 468 6.29 -35.00 -20.49
CA SER A 468 5.56 -34.27 -21.53
C SER A 468 5.14 -32.89 -21.03
N VAL A 469 5.25 -31.84 -21.85
CA VAL A 469 4.85 -30.48 -21.42
C VAL A 469 3.35 -30.42 -21.18
N ILE A 470 2.56 -31.01 -22.08
CA ILE A 470 1.11 -31.15 -21.95
C ILE A 470 0.74 -32.63 -22.06
N THR A 471 -0.06 -33.13 -21.13
CA THR A 471 -0.61 -34.48 -21.15
C THR A 471 -2.13 -34.43 -21.04
N VAL A 472 -2.83 -35.03 -22.00
CA VAL A 472 -4.29 -35.11 -22.01
C VAL A 472 -4.71 -36.51 -21.56
N THR A 473 -5.42 -36.58 -20.44
CA THR A 473 -5.63 -37.86 -19.71
C THR A 473 -7.07 -38.35 -19.67
N THR A 474 -8.03 -37.55 -20.13
CA THR A 474 -9.47 -37.82 -20.03
C THR A 474 -10.09 -37.99 -21.41
N ASP A 475 -10.94 -39.02 -21.55
CA ASP A 475 -11.74 -39.27 -22.75
C ASP A 475 -12.85 -38.23 -22.92
N GLY A 476 -13.09 -37.82 -24.17
CA GLY A 476 -14.28 -37.03 -24.53
C GLY A 476 -14.25 -35.57 -24.11
N ILE A 477 -13.05 -34.97 -23.99
CA ILE A 477 -12.87 -33.54 -23.69
C ILE A 477 -12.38 -32.79 -24.92
N ASP A 478 -12.58 -31.47 -24.92
CA ASP A 478 -12.09 -30.56 -25.94
C ASP A 478 -11.00 -29.66 -25.35
N VAL A 479 -9.84 -29.64 -26.01
CA VAL A 479 -8.69 -28.79 -25.60
C VAL A 479 -8.38 -27.82 -26.72
N TYR A 480 -8.25 -26.55 -26.38
CA TYR A 480 -7.83 -25.50 -27.32
C TYR A 480 -6.52 -24.85 -26.86
N LEU A 481 -5.58 -24.66 -27.79
CA LEU A 481 -4.28 -24.04 -27.54
C LEU A 481 -4.06 -22.85 -28.48
N GLU A 482 -3.65 -21.68 -27.95
CA GLU A 482 -3.43 -20.50 -28.80
C GLU A 482 -2.23 -19.63 -28.38
N GLY A 483 -1.36 -19.30 -29.34
CA GLY A 483 -0.32 -18.28 -29.15
C GLY A 483 0.83 -18.70 -28.22
N LEU A 484 1.18 -19.99 -28.19
CA LEU A 484 2.13 -20.57 -27.24
C LEU A 484 3.37 -21.14 -27.92
N THR A 485 4.49 -21.17 -27.20
CA THR A 485 5.63 -22.05 -27.52
C THR A 485 5.71 -23.20 -26.52
N ILE A 486 5.79 -24.44 -27.00
CA ILE A 486 5.91 -25.67 -26.22
C ILE A 486 7.28 -26.29 -26.51
N GLN A 487 8.14 -26.37 -25.49
CA GLN A 487 9.52 -26.81 -25.70
C GLN A 487 10.11 -27.63 -24.56
N ASN A 488 11.25 -28.27 -24.87
CA ASN A 488 12.07 -29.00 -23.90
C ASN A 488 11.30 -30.06 -23.09
N GLY A 489 10.20 -30.60 -23.61
CA GLY A 489 9.54 -31.77 -23.03
C GLY A 489 10.34 -33.05 -23.29
N ASP A 490 10.27 -34.00 -22.34
CA ASP A 490 10.92 -35.31 -22.42
C ASP A 490 9.96 -36.45 -22.06
N GLY A 491 9.29 -37.01 -23.08
CA GLY A 491 8.38 -38.16 -22.95
C GLY A 491 9.07 -39.51 -22.70
N THR A 492 10.40 -39.59 -22.55
CA THR A 492 11.14 -40.87 -22.38
C THR A 492 10.81 -41.63 -21.10
N GLY A 493 10.26 -40.96 -20.08
CA GLY A 493 9.98 -41.54 -18.75
C GLY A 493 8.71 -42.39 -18.65
N ALA A 494 7.81 -42.32 -19.63
CA ALA A 494 6.60 -43.12 -19.65
C ALA A 494 6.93 -44.58 -20.02
N SER A 495 6.51 -45.51 -19.17
CA SER A 495 7.15 -46.82 -18.95
C SER A 495 6.97 -47.88 -20.04
N ASP A 496 6.77 -47.50 -21.30
CA ASP A 496 6.50 -48.47 -22.36
C ASP A 496 7.20 -48.05 -23.67
N ALA A 497 7.92 -48.99 -24.28
CA ALA A 497 8.86 -48.76 -25.40
C ALA A 497 8.42 -49.53 -26.67
N GLY A 498 7.12 -49.79 -26.80
CA GLY A 498 6.52 -50.45 -27.96
C GLY A 498 5.66 -49.48 -28.79
N LEU A 499 5.21 -49.94 -29.96
CA LEU A 499 4.32 -49.19 -30.88
C LEU A 499 2.96 -48.78 -30.26
N GLY A 500 2.60 -49.31 -29.08
CA GLY A 500 1.41 -48.91 -28.31
C GLY A 500 1.68 -47.87 -27.21
N ALA A 501 2.93 -47.42 -27.06
CA ALA A 501 3.37 -46.47 -26.06
C ALA A 501 3.70 -45.13 -26.72
N VAL A 502 2.64 -44.39 -27.02
CA VAL A 502 2.75 -43.02 -27.49
C VAL A 502 3.03 -42.17 -26.26
N ASN A 503 4.15 -41.43 -26.27
CA ASN A 503 4.62 -40.64 -25.14
C ASN A 503 5.13 -39.31 -25.71
N GLY A 504 4.21 -38.46 -26.11
CA GLY A 504 4.50 -37.18 -26.75
C GLY A 504 5.49 -36.33 -25.95
N GLY A 505 6.56 -35.82 -26.55
CA GLY A 505 7.51 -34.96 -25.83
C GLY A 505 6.91 -33.59 -25.51
N GLY A 506 6.36 -32.91 -26.50
CA GLY A 506 5.62 -31.66 -26.29
C GLY A 506 4.20 -31.94 -25.76
N ILE A 507 3.37 -32.56 -26.59
CA ILE A 507 1.98 -32.90 -26.28
C ILE A 507 1.78 -34.42 -26.35
N ASP A 508 1.28 -35.01 -25.26
CA ASP A 508 0.91 -36.42 -25.18
C ASP A 508 -0.60 -36.58 -24.97
N CYS A 509 -1.28 -37.25 -25.89
CA CYS A 509 -2.73 -37.49 -25.82
C CYS A 509 -3.02 -38.99 -25.86
N PHE A 510 -3.44 -39.55 -24.73
CA PHE A 510 -3.86 -40.95 -24.59
C PHE A 510 -5.32 -40.99 -24.15
N ALA A 511 -6.20 -40.48 -25.01
CA ALA A 511 -7.62 -40.37 -24.74
C ALA A 511 -8.42 -40.67 -26.01
N THR A 512 -9.65 -41.15 -25.85
CA THR A 512 -10.55 -41.50 -26.95
C THR A 512 -11.71 -40.53 -27.04
N GLY A 513 -12.06 -40.13 -28.26
CA GLY A 513 -13.13 -39.15 -28.50
C GLY A 513 -12.80 -37.74 -28.02
N THR A 514 -11.53 -37.47 -27.71
CA THR A 514 -10.99 -36.18 -27.29
C THR A 514 -10.49 -35.42 -28.52
N SER A 515 -10.76 -34.12 -28.58
CA SER A 515 -10.25 -33.25 -29.64
C SER A 515 -9.22 -32.26 -29.09
N ILE A 516 -8.13 -32.06 -29.83
CA ILE A 516 -7.16 -31.00 -29.57
C ILE A 516 -7.15 -30.08 -30.78
N SER A 517 -7.50 -28.83 -30.54
CA SER A 517 -7.42 -27.75 -31.52
C SER A 517 -6.28 -26.80 -31.14
N ALA A 518 -5.46 -26.37 -32.10
CA ALA A 518 -4.40 -25.41 -31.82
C ALA A 518 -4.23 -24.42 -32.98
N THR A 519 -4.01 -23.15 -32.63
CA THR A 519 -3.80 -22.05 -33.59
C THR A 519 -2.59 -21.23 -33.18
N THR A 520 -1.67 -20.93 -34.09
CA THR A 520 -0.52 -20.06 -33.80
C THR A 520 0.32 -20.62 -32.65
N VAL A 521 0.75 -21.89 -32.74
CA VAL A 521 1.53 -22.56 -31.68
C VAL A 521 2.82 -23.15 -32.23
N ASN A 522 3.92 -22.89 -31.53
CA ASN A 522 5.23 -23.47 -31.81
C ASN A 522 5.48 -24.67 -30.90
N ILE A 523 5.87 -25.82 -31.46
CA ILE A 523 6.26 -27.03 -30.72
C ILE A 523 7.68 -27.37 -31.12
N GLU A 524 8.63 -27.01 -30.28
CA GLU A 524 10.04 -26.97 -30.64
C GLU A 524 10.95 -27.74 -29.66
N ALA A 525 11.99 -28.40 -30.16
CA ALA A 525 13.04 -29.00 -29.34
C ALA A 525 12.56 -30.02 -28.27
N ASN A 526 11.44 -30.71 -28.53
CA ASN A 526 10.92 -31.73 -27.63
C ASN A 526 11.48 -33.12 -27.96
N THR A 527 11.58 -33.98 -26.96
CA THR A 527 12.15 -35.33 -27.08
C THR A 527 11.20 -36.40 -26.58
N ALA A 528 11.12 -37.54 -27.27
CA ALA A 528 10.41 -38.73 -26.81
C ALA A 528 11.26 -39.99 -26.98
N GLY A 529 11.24 -40.87 -25.98
CA GLY A 529 11.96 -42.16 -26.05
C GLY A 529 11.25 -43.19 -26.92
N GLY A 530 9.93 -43.05 -27.07
CA GLY A 530 9.08 -43.85 -27.94
C GLY A 530 8.65 -43.03 -29.15
N SER A 531 7.40 -42.59 -29.14
CA SER A 531 6.73 -42.02 -30.32
C SER A 531 6.25 -40.60 -30.06
N GLY A 532 6.42 -39.70 -31.05
CA GLY A 532 5.87 -38.35 -31.06
C GLY A 532 6.76 -37.34 -30.34
N GLY A 533 7.85 -36.89 -30.97
CA GLY A 533 8.78 -35.96 -30.32
C GLY A 533 8.09 -34.64 -29.98
N GLY A 534 7.40 -34.05 -30.96
CA GLY A 534 6.53 -32.90 -30.74
C GLY A 534 5.17 -33.31 -30.18
N ILE A 535 4.37 -34.04 -30.97
CA ILE A 535 3.03 -34.48 -30.61
C ILE A 535 2.93 -36.00 -30.71
N GLY A 536 2.46 -36.65 -29.65
CA GLY A 536 2.09 -38.06 -29.64
C GLY A 536 0.61 -38.23 -29.36
N VAL A 537 -0.12 -38.85 -30.29
CA VAL A 537 -1.55 -39.16 -30.12
C VAL A 537 -1.83 -40.66 -30.19
N ASN A 538 -2.71 -41.12 -29.30
CA ASN A 538 -3.36 -42.42 -29.35
C ASN A 538 -4.88 -42.28 -29.15
N GLY A 539 -5.63 -42.11 -30.25
CA GLY A 539 -7.11 -42.05 -30.26
C GLY A 539 -7.74 -40.65 -30.25
N CYS A 540 -6.94 -39.58 -30.17
CA CYS A 540 -7.43 -38.20 -30.20
C CYS A 540 -7.51 -37.65 -31.63
N ASP A 541 -8.42 -36.71 -31.87
CA ASP A 541 -8.50 -35.96 -33.13
C ASP A 541 -7.75 -34.63 -32.99
N LEU A 542 -6.98 -34.26 -34.01
CA LEU A 542 -6.20 -33.02 -34.08
C LEU A 542 -6.73 -32.07 -35.14
N THR A 543 -6.91 -30.80 -34.79
CA THR A 543 -7.15 -29.70 -35.74
C THR A 543 -6.13 -28.60 -35.49
N LEU A 544 -5.20 -28.42 -36.43
CA LEU A 544 -4.01 -27.59 -36.23
C LEU A 544 -3.93 -26.52 -37.32
N ASP A 545 -3.74 -25.26 -36.95
CA ASP A 545 -3.60 -24.13 -37.88
C ASP A 545 -2.46 -23.20 -37.46
N ASP A 546 -1.74 -22.63 -38.43
CA ASP A 546 -0.61 -21.71 -38.20
C ASP A 546 0.42 -22.23 -37.15
N MET A 547 0.78 -23.50 -37.28
CA MET A 547 1.72 -24.16 -36.36
C MET A 547 3.14 -24.18 -36.90
N VAL A 548 4.09 -24.20 -35.96
CA VAL A 548 5.50 -24.55 -36.25
C VAL A 548 5.88 -25.76 -35.41
N ILE A 549 6.09 -26.92 -36.03
CA ILE A 549 6.55 -28.14 -35.33
C ILE A 549 7.98 -28.42 -35.79
N ALA A 550 8.96 -28.05 -34.96
CA ALA A 550 10.36 -28.06 -35.38
C ALA A 550 11.36 -28.64 -34.37
N ASP A 551 12.50 -29.13 -34.85
CA ASP A 551 13.62 -29.59 -34.02
C ASP A 551 13.26 -30.69 -32.99
N ASN A 552 12.16 -31.41 -33.19
CA ASN A 552 11.72 -32.44 -32.26
C ASN A 552 12.36 -33.80 -32.58
N THR A 553 12.61 -34.61 -31.56
CA THR A 553 13.29 -35.90 -31.70
C THR A 553 12.53 -37.05 -31.04
N ALA A 554 12.32 -38.16 -31.77
CA ALA A 554 11.72 -39.37 -31.21
C ALA A 554 12.32 -40.65 -31.78
N PHE A 555 11.88 -41.81 -31.26
CA PHE A 555 12.17 -43.09 -31.91
C PHE A 555 11.28 -43.31 -33.14
N TYR A 556 9.99 -42.96 -33.06
CA TYR A 556 9.04 -42.90 -34.18
C TYR A 556 8.39 -41.52 -34.25
N GLY A 557 8.24 -40.94 -35.45
CA GLY A 557 7.58 -39.65 -35.64
C GLY A 557 8.21 -38.53 -34.84
N GLY A 558 9.33 -37.98 -35.33
CA GLY A 558 10.04 -36.88 -34.67
C GLY A 558 9.11 -35.68 -34.40
N GLY A 559 8.33 -35.27 -35.39
CA GLY A 559 7.29 -34.24 -35.23
C GLY A 559 6.03 -34.80 -34.59
N ILE A 560 5.19 -35.49 -35.39
CA ILE A 560 3.87 -35.98 -34.99
C ILE A 560 3.78 -37.50 -35.13
N VAL A 561 3.19 -38.15 -34.13
CA VAL A 561 2.68 -39.52 -34.24
C VAL A 561 1.17 -39.54 -34.04
N LEU A 562 0.47 -40.20 -34.97
CA LEU A 562 -0.97 -40.44 -34.90
C LEU A 562 -1.22 -41.96 -34.89
N ASN A 563 -1.61 -42.49 -33.74
CA ASN A 563 -2.05 -43.89 -33.60
C ASN A 563 -3.56 -43.94 -33.36
N ASN A 564 -4.33 -44.14 -34.43
CA ASN A 564 -5.78 -43.93 -34.45
C ASN A 564 -6.18 -42.46 -34.14
N GLY A 565 -7.10 -41.90 -34.91
CA GLY A 565 -7.49 -40.48 -34.84
C GLY A 565 -7.31 -39.77 -36.19
N ASN A 566 -7.85 -38.57 -36.30
CA ASN A 566 -7.83 -37.77 -37.52
C ASN A 566 -6.98 -36.52 -37.33
N LEU A 567 -6.35 -36.04 -38.40
CA LEU A 567 -5.61 -34.78 -38.41
C LEU A 567 -6.12 -33.89 -39.54
N VAL A 568 -6.51 -32.67 -39.19
CA VAL A 568 -6.67 -31.56 -40.12
C VAL A 568 -5.57 -30.56 -39.81
N PHE A 569 -4.73 -30.25 -40.77
CA PHE A 569 -3.56 -29.41 -40.58
C PHE A 569 -3.47 -28.35 -41.67
N SER A 570 -3.48 -27.06 -41.30
CA SER A 570 -3.48 -25.96 -42.26
C SER A 570 -2.42 -24.88 -42.00
N ASN A 571 -1.94 -24.22 -43.06
CA ASN A 571 -1.08 -23.02 -43.00
C ASN A 571 0.18 -23.17 -42.11
N SER A 572 0.78 -24.36 -42.08
CA SER A 572 1.73 -24.74 -41.02
C SER A 572 3.05 -25.26 -41.55
N VAL A 573 4.05 -25.36 -40.67
CA VAL A 573 5.39 -25.85 -40.98
C VAL A 573 5.77 -27.01 -40.05
N VAL A 574 6.24 -28.11 -40.64
CA VAL A 574 6.86 -29.23 -39.93
C VAL A 574 8.30 -29.37 -40.43
N SER A 575 9.27 -28.95 -39.63
CA SER A 575 10.67 -28.91 -40.10
C SER A 575 11.72 -29.43 -39.15
N ASP A 576 12.82 -29.94 -39.69
CA ASP A 576 14.02 -30.28 -38.91
C ASP A 576 13.78 -31.34 -37.80
N ASN A 577 12.68 -32.09 -37.88
CA ASN A 577 12.36 -33.14 -36.91
C ASN A 577 13.08 -34.45 -37.22
N THR A 578 13.43 -35.21 -36.19
CA THR A 578 14.23 -36.44 -36.31
C THR A 578 13.54 -37.66 -35.70
N GLY A 579 13.24 -38.65 -36.54
CA GLY A 579 12.76 -39.98 -36.14
C GLY A 579 13.88 -41.03 -36.21
N SER A 580 14.30 -41.60 -35.09
CA SER A 580 15.43 -42.56 -35.09
C SER A 580 15.15 -43.85 -35.88
N SER A 581 13.87 -44.26 -35.96
CA SER A 581 13.40 -45.37 -36.79
C SER A 581 12.63 -44.87 -38.00
N ASN A 582 11.34 -44.53 -37.88
CA ASN A 582 10.51 -44.14 -39.03
C ASN A 582 9.81 -42.81 -38.75
N GLY A 583 9.49 -42.07 -39.80
CA GLY A 583 8.76 -40.81 -39.72
C GLY A 583 9.60 -39.70 -39.07
N GLY A 584 10.30 -38.89 -39.86
CA GLY A 584 10.96 -37.71 -39.32
C GLY A 584 9.93 -36.65 -38.93
N GLY A 585 9.11 -36.21 -39.89
CA GLY A 585 8.01 -35.29 -39.65
C GLY A 585 6.79 -36.00 -39.04
N PHE A 586 6.25 -37.00 -39.73
CA PHE A 586 5.03 -37.72 -39.34
C PHE A 586 5.23 -39.23 -39.33
N ASP A 587 4.62 -39.92 -38.36
CA ASP A 587 4.43 -41.38 -38.39
C ASP A 587 2.96 -41.73 -38.08
N LEU A 588 2.28 -42.32 -39.05
CA LEU A 588 0.84 -42.59 -39.02
C LEU A 588 0.59 -44.08 -38.86
N HIS A 589 -0.14 -44.47 -37.81
CA HIS A 589 -0.47 -45.85 -37.49
C HIS A 589 -1.97 -46.06 -37.39
N ASP A 590 -2.46 -47.12 -38.02
CA ASP A 590 -3.83 -47.61 -37.87
C ASP A 590 -3.81 -49.06 -37.36
N THR A 591 -4.34 -49.25 -36.14
CA THR A 591 -4.40 -50.55 -35.45
C THR A 591 -5.80 -51.15 -35.40
N ASP A 592 -6.86 -50.34 -35.32
CA ASP A 592 -8.25 -50.81 -35.15
C ASP A 592 -9.32 -49.93 -35.88
N GLY A 593 -8.95 -49.02 -36.79
CA GLY A 593 -9.87 -48.07 -37.42
C GLY A 593 -9.47 -47.59 -38.82
N SER A 594 -9.75 -46.32 -39.14
CA SER A 594 -9.18 -45.62 -40.31
C SER A 594 -8.63 -44.27 -39.85
N VAL A 595 -7.41 -43.94 -40.27
CA VAL A 595 -6.78 -42.63 -39.99
C VAL A 595 -6.93 -41.75 -41.23
N THR A 596 -7.50 -40.56 -41.06
CA THR A 596 -7.54 -39.53 -42.11
C THR A 596 -6.67 -38.35 -41.76
N VAL A 597 -5.78 -37.97 -42.68
CA VAL A 597 -4.94 -36.78 -42.57
C VAL A 597 -5.21 -35.86 -43.74
N GLU A 598 -5.52 -34.60 -43.44
CA GLU A 598 -5.65 -33.52 -44.41
C GLU A 598 -4.59 -32.47 -44.13
N LEU A 599 -3.75 -32.21 -45.13
CA LEU A 599 -2.74 -31.16 -45.11
C LEU A 599 -3.18 -30.08 -46.11
N ASP A 600 -3.40 -28.85 -45.67
CA ASP A 600 -3.80 -27.72 -46.50
C ASP A 600 -2.78 -26.58 -46.34
N GLU A 601 -2.00 -26.27 -47.36
CA GLU A 601 -0.94 -25.25 -47.27
C GLU A 601 0.11 -25.54 -46.18
N VAL A 602 0.52 -26.81 -46.05
CA VAL A 602 1.51 -27.27 -45.05
C VAL A 602 2.89 -27.54 -45.70
N GLU A 603 3.94 -26.95 -45.14
CA GLU A 603 5.35 -27.21 -45.54
C GLU A 603 5.97 -28.29 -44.63
N VAL A 604 6.32 -29.43 -45.19
CA VAL A 604 7.02 -30.53 -44.49
C VAL A 604 8.45 -30.60 -45.00
N ARG A 605 9.41 -30.05 -44.26
CA ARG A 605 10.77 -29.88 -44.80
C ARG A 605 11.91 -30.29 -43.89
N ASP A 606 13.01 -30.72 -44.49
CA ASP A 606 14.28 -30.98 -43.79
C ASP A 606 14.17 -31.98 -42.62
N ASN A 607 13.10 -32.79 -42.58
CA ASN A 607 12.92 -33.81 -41.56
C ASN A 607 13.77 -35.06 -41.90
N ALA A 608 14.23 -35.77 -40.88
CA ALA A 608 15.13 -36.90 -41.04
C ALA A 608 14.60 -38.15 -40.33
N SER A 609 14.70 -39.31 -41.01
CA SER A 609 14.46 -40.61 -40.39
C SER A 609 15.63 -41.59 -40.56
N GLY A 610 15.90 -42.41 -39.54
CA GLY A 610 16.93 -43.46 -39.62
C GLY A 610 16.56 -44.65 -40.51
N GLY A 611 15.25 -44.82 -40.76
CA GLY A 611 14.62 -45.93 -41.48
C GLY A 611 13.83 -45.41 -42.67
N TYR A 612 12.49 -45.41 -42.59
CA TYR A 612 11.62 -45.02 -43.69
C TYR A 612 10.87 -43.70 -43.43
N GLY A 613 10.51 -42.97 -44.48
CA GLY A 613 9.63 -41.80 -44.38
C GLY A 613 10.31 -40.63 -43.67
N GLY A 614 11.17 -39.88 -44.34
CA GLY A 614 11.81 -38.70 -43.76
C GLY A 614 10.79 -37.63 -43.42
N GLY A 615 9.93 -37.28 -44.39
CA GLY A 615 8.79 -36.39 -44.18
C GLY A 615 7.65 -37.11 -43.46
N MET A 616 7.13 -38.18 -44.06
CA MET A 616 5.99 -38.92 -43.52
C MET A 616 6.13 -40.43 -43.75
N ASN A 617 5.83 -41.23 -42.71
CA ASN A 617 5.72 -42.68 -42.80
C ASN A 617 4.30 -43.13 -42.44
N LEU A 618 3.75 -44.06 -43.23
CA LEU A 618 2.45 -44.67 -43.01
C LEU A 618 2.62 -46.15 -42.72
N GLU A 619 2.08 -46.61 -41.60
CA GLU A 619 2.00 -48.03 -41.25
C GLU A 619 0.54 -48.45 -41.01
N SER A 620 -0.02 -49.26 -41.93
CA SER A 620 -1.41 -49.73 -41.82
C SER A 620 -1.49 -51.23 -41.53
N GLN A 621 -2.15 -51.57 -40.42
CA GLN A 621 -2.57 -52.93 -40.07
C GLN A 621 -4.10 -53.14 -40.11
N GLY A 622 -4.89 -52.06 -40.26
CA GLY A 622 -6.37 -52.01 -40.23
C GLY A 622 -7.07 -51.73 -41.57
N ASP A 623 -8.15 -50.92 -41.56
CA ASP A 623 -9.01 -50.63 -42.73
C ASP A 623 -8.40 -49.59 -43.70
N GLY A 624 -7.33 -48.90 -43.29
CA GLY A 624 -6.49 -48.07 -44.16
C GLY A 624 -6.16 -46.69 -43.59
N VAL A 625 -5.09 -46.08 -44.12
CA VAL A 625 -4.71 -44.68 -43.85
C VAL A 625 -4.94 -43.87 -45.13
N SER A 626 -5.67 -42.76 -45.02
CA SER A 626 -5.95 -41.84 -46.13
C SER A 626 -5.29 -40.50 -45.85
N VAL A 627 -4.44 -40.05 -46.77
CA VAL A 627 -3.80 -38.73 -46.68
C VAL A 627 -4.19 -37.91 -47.90
N ARG A 628 -4.63 -36.67 -47.66
CA ARG A 628 -4.91 -35.68 -48.69
C ARG A 628 -4.05 -34.46 -48.46
N CYS A 629 -3.22 -34.11 -49.44
CA CYS A 629 -2.41 -32.91 -49.41
C CYS A 629 -2.94 -31.92 -50.44
N ILE A 630 -3.19 -30.69 -50.01
CA ILE A 630 -3.70 -29.58 -50.82
C ILE A 630 -2.67 -28.46 -50.73
N GLY A 631 -2.18 -28.03 -51.89
CA GLY A 631 -1.23 -26.94 -52.01
C GLY A 631 -1.74 -25.83 -52.91
N SER A 632 -0.85 -24.88 -53.20
CA SER A 632 -1.08 -23.82 -54.18
C SER A 632 0.21 -23.55 -54.94
N THR A 633 0.08 -23.10 -56.19
CA THR A 633 1.24 -22.70 -57.04
C THR A 633 2.04 -21.51 -56.51
N THR A 634 1.64 -20.92 -55.38
CA THR A 634 2.25 -19.72 -54.79
C THR A 634 2.88 -19.94 -53.42
N THR A 635 2.76 -21.14 -52.86
CA THR A 635 3.24 -21.51 -51.51
C THR A 635 4.23 -22.67 -51.61
N ASN A 636 5.01 -22.90 -50.54
CA ASN A 636 5.92 -24.05 -50.42
C ASN A 636 5.21 -25.30 -49.88
N ALA A 637 3.90 -25.45 -50.11
CA ALA A 637 3.13 -26.56 -49.59
C ALA A 637 3.62 -27.89 -50.19
N GLY A 638 3.97 -28.85 -49.34
CA GLY A 638 4.53 -30.14 -49.78
C GLY A 638 5.76 -30.59 -48.98
N PHE A 639 6.50 -31.52 -49.57
CA PHE A 639 7.59 -32.25 -48.93
C PHE A 639 8.94 -31.91 -49.57
N THR A 640 9.79 -31.17 -48.86
CA THR A 640 11.08 -30.71 -49.40
C THR A 640 12.28 -31.04 -48.51
N GLY A 641 13.40 -31.48 -49.08
CA GLY A 641 14.66 -31.67 -48.32
C GLY A 641 14.65 -32.78 -47.26
N ASN A 642 13.55 -33.52 -47.11
CA ASN A 642 13.43 -34.61 -46.15
C ASN A 642 14.32 -35.81 -46.50
N THR A 643 14.85 -36.50 -45.51
CA THR A 643 15.81 -37.61 -45.69
C THR A 643 15.42 -38.85 -44.91
N ALA A 644 15.64 -40.02 -45.51
CA ALA A 644 15.40 -41.32 -44.88
C ALA A 644 16.63 -42.23 -45.04
N GLY A 645 17.00 -42.96 -43.98
CA GLY A 645 18.16 -43.84 -43.98
C GLY A 645 18.02 -45.10 -44.86
N ILE A 646 16.78 -45.53 -45.13
CA ILE A 646 16.47 -46.67 -46.01
C ILE A 646 15.81 -46.19 -47.30
N ALA A 647 14.61 -45.59 -47.22
CA ALA A 647 13.84 -45.14 -48.39
C ALA A 647 12.65 -44.24 -48.02
N GLY A 648 12.08 -43.54 -49.03
CA GLY A 648 10.94 -42.65 -48.86
C GLY A 648 11.35 -41.37 -48.14
N GLY A 649 12.22 -40.57 -48.77
CA GLY A 649 12.70 -39.31 -48.20
C GLY A 649 11.54 -38.37 -47.88
N ALA A 650 10.67 -38.13 -48.86
CA ALA A 650 9.42 -37.42 -48.63
C ALA A 650 8.38 -38.30 -47.93
N PHE A 651 8.13 -39.50 -48.47
CA PHE A 651 6.99 -40.31 -48.05
C PHE A 651 7.25 -41.83 -48.15
N SER A 652 6.74 -42.60 -47.19
CA SER A 652 6.83 -44.06 -47.16
C SER A 652 5.52 -44.71 -46.73
N MET A 653 5.18 -45.85 -47.34
CA MET A 653 4.05 -46.71 -46.98
C MET A 653 4.52 -48.14 -46.70
N LEU A 654 4.30 -48.59 -45.47
CA LEU A 654 4.65 -49.91 -44.95
C LEU A 654 3.38 -50.61 -44.46
N GLY A 655 2.88 -51.65 -45.12
CA GLY A 655 1.67 -52.31 -44.61
C GLY A 655 1.11 -53.38 -45.54
N LEU A 656 0.10 -54.11 -45.09
CA LEU A 656 -0.70 -55.05 -45.91
C LEU A 656 -2.12 -54.53 -46.17
N GLY A 657 -2.52 -53.43 -45.52
CA GLY A 657 -3.78 -52.72 -45.73
C GLY A 657 -3.70 -51.73 -46.90
N ALA A 658 -4.86 -51.26 -47.37
CA ALA A 658 -4.93 -50.25 -48.43
C ALA A 658 -4.63 -48.87 -47.84
N GLY A 659 -3.58 -48.21 -48.31
CA GLY A 659 -3.37 -46.78 -48.05
C GLY A 659 -3.68 -45.96 -49.30
N ASP A 660 -4.23 -44.77 -49.12
CA ASP A 660 -4.50 -43.84 -50.21
C ASP A 660 -3.80 -42.50 -49.95
N PHE A 661 -3.15 -41.97 -50.97
CA PHE A 661 -2.52 -40.66 -50.93
C PHE A 661 -2.99 -39.84 -52.14
N GLU A 662 -3.67 -38.74 -51.85
CA GLU A 662 -4.12 -37.77 -52.85
C GLU A 662 -3.31 -36.48 -52.69
N SER A 663 -2.62 -36.07 -53.76
CA SER A 663 -2.02 -34.73 -53.86
C SER A 663 -2.89 -33.86 -54.77
N ASP A 664 -3.25 -32.68 -54.32
CA ASP A 664 -3.83 -31.58 -55.10
C ASP A 664 -2.82 -30.41 -55.10
N THR A 665 -1.86 -30.46 -56.02
CA THR A 665 -0.79 -29.45 -56.23
C THR A 665 0.31 -29.34 -55.15
N CYS A 666 0.38 -30.26 -54.18
CA CYS A 666 1.53 -30.32 -53.27
C CYS A 666 2.83 -30.77 -53.97
N ASP A 667 3.95 -30.16 -53.60
CA ASP A 667 5.29 -30.44 -54.12
C ASP A 667 5.97 -31.63 -53.41
N PHE A 668 6.80 -32.40 -54.11
CA PHE A 668 7.62 -33.48 -53.56
C PHE A 668 9.01 -33.37 -54.18
N GLY A 669 10.07 -33.12 -53.40
CA GLY A 669 11.43 -33.06 -53.95
C GLY A 669 12.57 -33.08 -52.92
N THR A 670 13.75 -33.55 -53.35
CA THR A 670 14.95 -33.66 -52.49
C THR A 670 16.05 -32.63 -52.81
N SER A 671 17.06 -32.62 -51.95
CA SER A 671 18.31 -31.84 -51.88
C SER A 671 18.90 -31.21 -53.17
N ALA A 672 18.20 -30.29 -53.82
CA ALA A 672 18.77 -29.25 -54.69
C ALA A 672 17.77 -28.14 -55.12
N GLY A 673 16.59 -28.03 -54.49
CA GLY A 673 15.69 -26.88 -54.68
C GLY A 673 15.08 -26.78 -56.08
N GLY A 674 14.38 -27.83 -56.52
CA GLY A 674 13.46 -27.76 -57.65
C GLY A 674 12.33 -28.78 -57.48
N ASP A 675 11.15 -28.41 -57.98
CA ASP A 675 9.99 -29.27 -58.22
C ASP A 675 10.44 -30.44 -59.12
N ASP A 676 10.86 -31.53 -58.48
CA ASP A 676 11.00 -32.81 -59.11
C ASP A 676 10.06 -33.75 -58.39
N ASN A 677 8.76 -33.69 -58.71
CA ASN A 677 7.70 -34.64 -58.32
C ASN A 677 8.08 -36.11 -58.61
N ASN A 678 9.19 -36.58 -58.05
CA ASN A 678 10.00 -37.68 -58.47
C ASN A 678 9.49 -38.89 -57.70
N PRO A 679 8.96 -39.90 -58.40
CA PRO A 679 8.45 -41.10 -57.76
C PRO A 679 9.51 -41.86 -56.93
N ASP A 680 10.79 -41.55 -57.10
CA ASP A 680 11.88 -42.07 -56.26
C ASP A 680 11.82 -41.59 -54.79
N ASP A 681 11.13 -40.47 -54.53
CA ASP A 681 10.96 -39.91 -53.18
C ASP A 681 9.82 -40.58 -52.39
N ILE A 682 9.08 -41.47 -53.05
CA ILE A 682 7.98 -42.25 -52.52
C ILE A 682 8.37 -43.74 -52.49
N TRP A 683 8.23 -44.36 -51.32
CA TRP A 683 8.44 -45.80 -51.16
C TRP A 683 7.16 -46.51 -50.77
N SER A 684 6.77 -47.57 -51.49
CA SER A 684 5.65 -48.45 -51.12
C SER A 684 6.04 -49.93 -51.16
N TYR A 685 5.60 -50.67 -50.14
CA TYR A 685 5.85 -52.09 -49.95
C TYR A 685 4.87 -53.01 -50.73
N THR A 686 3.67 -52.52 -51.10
CA THR A 686 2.64 -53.34 -51.78
C THR A 686 2.39 -52.89 -53.23
N ALA A 687 1.80 -53.77 -54.04
CA ALA A 687 1.52 -53.52 -55.46
C ALA A 687 0.11 -52.96 -55.73
N SER A 688 -0.56 -52.44 -54.70
CA SER A 688 -1.98 -52.03 -54.73
C SER A 688 -2.24 -50.59 -54.29
N ASP A 689 -1.22 -49.88 -53.82
CA ASP A 689 -1.38 -48.50 -53.35
C ASP A 689 -1.51 -47.55 -54.54
N THR A 690 -2.50 -46.67 -54.47
CA THR A 690 -2.81 -45.67 -55.49
C THR A 690 -2.27 -44.31 -55.07
N TYR A 691 -1.63 -43.63 -56.02
CA TYR A 691 -1.18 -42.25 -55.85
C TYR A 691 -1.74 -41.40 -56.98
N SER A 692 -2.29 -40.22 -56.66
CA SER A 692 -2.83 -39.24 -57.62
C SER A 692 -2.10 -37.91 -57.48
N LYS A 693 -1.62 -37.35 -58.60
CA LYS A 693 -0.91 -36.04 -58.67
C LYS A 693 -1.84 -34.83 -58.81
N GLY A 694 -3.16 -34.98 -58.66
CA GLY A 694 -4.11 -33.84 -58.75
C GLY A 694 -4.39 -33.36 -60.18
N ASP A 695 -3.67 -33.86 -61.18
CA ASP A 695 -3.81 -33.58 -62.61
C ASP A 695 -4.50 -34.72 -63.39
N ASN A 696 -5.13 -35.67 -62.69
CA ASN A 696 -5.62 -36.97 -63.18
C ASN A 696 -4.52 -37.97 -63.61
N ALA A 697 -3.23 -37.69 -63.37
CA ALA A 697 -2.19 -38.70 -63.47
C ALA A 697 -2.17 -39.52 -62.16
N SER A 698 -2.46 -40.81 -62.28
CA SER A 698 -2.27 -41.77 -61.21
C SER A 698 -1.21 -42.80 -61.59
N PHE A 699 -0.38 -43.20 -60.65
CA PHE A 699 0.51 -44.35 -60.83
C PHE A 699 0.33 -45.35 -59.69
N ILE A 700 0.59 -46.62 -60.01
CA ILE A 700 0.54 -47.72 -59.06
C ILE A 700 1.99 -48.13 -58.80
N CYS A 701 2.42 -48.04 -57.54
CA CYS A 701 3.74 -48.49 -57.13
C CYS A 701 3.75 -50.04 -57.17
N THR A 702 4.82 -50.64 -57.70
CA THR A 702 4.93 -52.10 -57.75
C THR A 702 6.21 -52.57 -57.05
N GLY A 703 6.10 -52.82 -55.74
CA GLY A 703 7.03 -53.64 -54.96
C GLY A 703 8.50 -53.19 -55.00
N GLY A 704 8.79 -52.02 -54.44
CA GLY A 704 10.15 -51.54 -54.26
C GLY A 704 10.25 -50.03 -54.46
N MET A 705 9.95 -49.49 -55.63
CA MET A 705 9.92 -48.05 -55.90
C MET A 705 8.79 -47.76 -56.89
N CYS A 706 8.18 -46.59 -56.79
CA CYS A 706 7.15 -46.20 -57.74
C CYS A 706 7.83 -45.92 -59.09
N PRO A 707 7.45 -46.61 -60.19
CA PRO A 707 8.13 -46.40 -61.47
C PRO A 707 7.91 -44.96 -61.92
N THR A 708 9.00 -44.27 -62.31
CA THR A 708 8.93 -42.97 -62.99
C THR A 708 7.92 -43.07 -64.12
N ALA A 709 6.82 -42.32 -64.04
CA ALA A 709 5.97 -42.11 -65.20
C ALA A 709 6.89 -41.57 -66.30
N VAL A 710 7.06 -42.34 -67.37
CA VAL A 710 7.67 -41.79 -68.59
C VAL A 710 6.63 -40.81 -69.08
N GLU A 711 6.81 -39.52 -68.78
CA GLU A 711 6.19 -38.48 -69.56
C GLU A 711 6.60 -38.73 -71.01
N HIS A 712 5.63 -39.06 -71.85
CA HIS A 712 5.83 -39.02 -73.28
C HIS A 712 5.48 -37.60 -73.71
N PRO A 713 6.47 -36.67 -73.86
CA PRO A 713 6.22 -35.51 -74.69
C PRO A 713 5.74 -36.02 -76.04
N ILE A 714 4.79 -35.32 -76.69
CA ILE A 714 4.18 -35.73 -77.95
C ILE A 714 5.26 -36.29 -78.89
N GLY A 715 5.36 -37.62 -78.98
CA GLY A 715 6.59 -38.27 -79.44
C GLY A 715 6.84 -39.63 -78.78
N GLY A 716 6.02 -40.64 -79.13
CA GLY A 716 6.30 -42.02 -78.75
C GLY A 716 7.45 -42.57 -79.60
N THR A 717 8.41 -43.26 -78.96
CA THR A 717 9.44 -44.04 -79.65
C THR A 717 9.00 -45.49 -79.81
N GLY A 718 9.12 -46.05 -81.02
CA GLY A 718 9.26 -47.51 -81.18
C GLY A 718 8.09 -48.33 -81.72
N ASP A 719 7.19 -47.78 -82.54
CA ASP A 719 6.16 -48.59 -83.21
C ASP A 719 6.72 -49.32 -84.45
N THR A 720 6.72 -50.66 -84.45
CA THR A 720 7.10 -51.50 -85.61
C THR A 720 5.88 -51.95 -86.44
N PHE A 721 5.85 -51.63 -87.73
CA PHE A 721 4.72 -51.93 -88.64
C PHE A 721 4.96 -53.15 -89.53
N THR A 722 3.94 -53.98 -89.82
CA THR A 722 4.09 -55.20 -90.66
C THR A 722 3.47 -55.15 -92.06
N ASP A 723 2.85 -54.04 -92.49
CA ASP A 723 2.16 -53.95 -93.80
C ASP A 723 2.46 -52.62 -94.55
N SER A 724 2.20 -52.59 -95.86
CA SER A 724 2.51 -51.46 -96.75
C SER A 724 1.24 -50.68 -97.12
N ASN A 725 1.11 -49.44 -96.60
CA ASN A 725 0.06 -48.42 -96.74
C ASN A 725 -0.88 -48.27 -95.52
N PHE A 726 -0.64 -47.27 -94.67
CA PHE A 726 -1.48 -46.92 -93.52
C PHE A 726 -1.55 -45.41 -93.27
N TYR A 727 -2.63 -44.99 -92.60
CA TYR A 727 -2.77 -43.69 -91.97
C TYR A 727 -2.80 -43.85 -90.45
N MET A 728 -1.96 -43.13 -89.73
CA MET A 728 -2.01 -43.04 -88.27
C MET A 728 -2.48 -41.66 -87.85
N ALA A 729 -3.21 -41.56 -86.76
CA ALA A 729 -3.50 -40.27 -86.14
C ALA A 729 -3.34 -40.30 -84.63
N ASN A 730 -2.66 -39.30 -84.09
CA ASN A 730 -2.71 -38.99 -82.67
C ASN A 730 -3.75 -37.88 -82.47
N ILE A 731 -4.78 -38.15 -81.67
CA ILE A 731 -5.82 -37.17 -81.36
C ILE A 731 -5.47 -36.53 -80.01
N VAL A 732 -5.47 -35.20 -79.99
CA VAL A 732 -5.22 -34.40 -78.79
C VAL A 732 -6.36 -33.41 -78.59
N LEU A 733 -6.78 -33.19 -77.35
CA LEU A 733 -7.69 -32.10 -76.99
C LEU A 733 -6.85 -30.87 -76.67
N ALA A 734 -7.10 -29.73 -77.33
CA ALA A 734 -6.46 -28.48 -76.95
C ALA A 734 -7.11 -27.93 -75.68
N ASP A 735 -6.35 -27.80 -74.60
CA ASP A 735 -6.76 -27.18 -73.33
C ASP A 735 -6.26 -25.72 -73.20
N ALA A 736 -5.25 -25.35 -73.98
CA ALA A 736 -4.73 -24.00 -74.16
C ALA A 736 -4.63 -23.60 -75.64
N ALA A 737 -4.60 -22.28 -75.89
CA ALA A 737 -4.36 -21.73 -77.22
C ALA A 737 -2.86 -21.62 -77.47
N VAL A 738 -2.30 -22.54 -78.25
CA VAL A 738 -0.87 -22.61 -78.58
C VAL A 738 -0.62 -22.69 -80.07
N GLU A 739 0.57 -22.25 -80.50
CA GLU A 739 0.97 -22.33 -81.90
C GLU A 739 1.69 -23.65 -82.17
N LEU A 740 1.15 -24.47 -83.07
CA LEU A 740 1.81 -25.62 -83.65
C LEU A 740 2.83 -25.10 -84.67
N ASP A 741 4.11 -25.07 -84.29
CA ASP A 741 5.18 -24.47 -85.10
C ASP A 741 5.70 -25.42 -86.16
N SER A 742 6.15 -26.62 -85.79
CA SER A 742 6.64 -27.64 -86.73
C SER A 742 6.70 -29.02 -86.09
N PHE A 743 6.81 -30.08 -86.90
CA PHE A 743 7.17 -31.42 -86.43
C PHE A 743 8.29 -32.01 -87.27
N THR A 744 8.95 -33.00 -86.69
CA THR A 744 10.04 -33.76 -87.29
C THR A 744 9.71 -35.24 -87.18
N VAL A 745 9.91 -36.00 -88.26
CA VAL A 745 9.77 -37.46 -88.29
C VAL A 745 11.08 -38.10 -88.73
N THR A 746 11.58 -39.04 -87.94
CA THR A 746 12.83 -39.78 -88.19
C THR A 746 12.53 -41.27 -88.35
N ALA A 747 13.09 -41.92 -89.37
CA ALA A 747 12.99 -43.38 -89.50
C ALA A 747 14.00 -44.10 -88.59
N SER A 748 13.53 -44.87 -87.61
CA SER A 748 14.39 -45.58 -86.65
C SER A 748 14.97 -46.88 -87.19
N SER A 749 14.36 -47.49 -88.22
CA SER A 749 15.01 -48.53 -89.04
C SER A 749 14.42 -48.60 -90.46
N SER A 750 15.27 -48.52 -91.50
CA SER A 750 14.81 -48.79 -92.88
C SER A 750 15.93 -49.32 -93.79
N SER A 751 15.53 -50.12 -94.78
CA SER A 751 16.36 -50.52 -95.94
C SER A 751 15.76 -50.12 -97.29
N SER A 752 14.67 -49.33 -97.29
CA SER A 752 13.89 -48.96 -98.49
C SER A 752 13.27 -47.56 -98.38
N ALA A 753 12.91 -46.95 -99.52
CA ALA A 753 12.32 -45.60 -99.57
C ALA A 753 10.80 -45.59 -99.30
N CYS A 754 10.34 -44.56 -98.58
CA CYS A 754 8.93 -44.26 -98.26
C CYS A 754 8.54 -42.85 -98.69
N LEU A 755 7.30 -42.70 -99.15
CA LEU A 755 6.64 -41.41 -99.29
C LEU A 755 5.71 -41.19 -98.09
N LEU A 756 5.78 -39.99 -97.52
CA LEU A 756 4.97 -39.54 -96.40
C LEU A 756 4.11 -38.35 -96.82
N ASP A 757 2.83 -38.41 -96.48
CA ASP A 757 1.89 -37.31 -96.58
C ASP A 757 1.40 -36.98 -95.17
N PHE A 758 1.37 -35.70 -94.81
CA PHE A 758 0.99 -35.25 -93.47
C PHE A 758 -0.21 -34.31 -93.53
N TYR A 759 -1.12 -34.48 -92.57
CA TYR A 759 -2.29 -33.64 -92.41
C TYR A 759 -2.47 -33.28 -90.93
N VAL A 760 -2.74 -32.02 -90.62
CA VAL A 760 -3.28 -31.62 -89.32
C VAL A 760 -4.76 -31.37 -89.50
N MET A 761 -5.58 -32.06 -88.71
CA MET A 761 -7.04 -31.98 -88.78
C MET A 761 -7.60 -31.50 -87.44
N SER A 762 -8.78 -30.88 -87.44
CA SER A 762 -9.49 -30.44 -86.25
C SER A 762 -10.94 -30.94 -86.21
N ASN A 763 -11.50 -31.14 -85.01
CA ASN A 763 -12.92 -31.46 -84.80
C ASN A 763 -13.35 -31.05 -83.37
N THR A 764 -14.62 -30.74 -83.17
CA THR A 764 -15.20 -30.50 -81.83
C THR A 764 -15.54 -31.81 -81.10
N SER A 765 -15.29 -32.99 -81.69
CA SER A 765 -15.53 -34.30 -81.10
C SER A 765 -14.44 -35.31 -81.48
N ALA A 766 -13.95 -36.09 -80.51
CA ALA A 766 -12.92 -37.12 -80.72
C ALA A 766 -13.37 -38.32 -81.55
N SER A 767 -14.68 -38.59 -81.63
CA SER A 767 -15.25 -39.80 -82.28
C SER A 767 -16.35 -39.49 -83.30
N GLY A 768 -16.47 -38.23 -83.74
CA GLY A 768 -17.50 -37.78 -84.69
C GLY A 768 -17.02 -37.74 -86.14
N SER A 769 -17.97 -37.75 -87.09
CA SER A 769 -17.71 -37.38 -88.49
C SER A 769 -17.52 -35.85 -88.62
N GLY A 770 -16.82 -35.40 -89.66
CA GLY A 770 -16.67 -33.96 -89.97
C GLY A 770 -15.34 -33.30 -89.56
N TRP A 771 -14.22 -34.03 -89.61
CA TRP A 771 -12.89 -33.46 -89.37
C TRP A 771 -12.50 -32.47 -90.47
N THR A 772 -11.97 -31.31 -90.07
CA THR A 772 -11.51 -30.26 -91.00
C THR A 772 -10.00 -30.30 -91.14
N ILE A 773 -9.46 -30.28 -92.36
CA ILE A 773 -8.01 -30.22 -92.58
C ILE A 773 -7.53 -28.78 -92.44
N GLU A 774 -6.77 -28.53 -91.38
CA GLU A 774 -6.18 -27.23 -91.04
C GLU A 774 -4.85 -27.01 -91.78
N TRP A 775 -4.09 -28.08 -92.02
CA TRP A 775 -2.81 -28.01 -92.73
C TRP A 775 -2.49 -29.34 -93.41
N ALA A 776 -1.78 -29.29 -94.54
CA ALA A 776 -1.32 -30.48 -95.25
C ALA A 776 0.02 -30.24 -95.96
N ASP A 777 0.92 -31.23 -95.92
CA ASP A 777 2.12 -31.28 -96.76
C ASP A 777 2.25 -32.65 -97.41
N LEU A 778 2.37 -32.64 -98.75
CA LEU A 778 2.30 -33.82 -99.59
C LEU A 778 3.65 -34.06 -100.28
N GLY A 779 4.36 -35.11 -99.89
CA GLY A 779 5.57 -35.56 -100.61
C GLY A 779 6.88 -35.62 -99.82
N GLY A 780 6.85 -35.79 -98.49
CA GLY A 780 8.03 -36.12 -97.72
C GLY A 780 8.64 -37.44 -98.19
N THR A 781 9.92 -37.50 -98.53
CA THR A 781 10.57 -38.75 -98.99
C THR A 781 11.66 -39.18 -98.02
N LEU A 782 11.47 -40.32 -97.37
CA LEU A 782 12.51 -40.98 -96.58
C LEU A 782 13.28 -41.95 -97.46
N THR A 783 14.59 -41.78 -97.60
CA THR A 783 15.42 -42.58 -98.52
C THR A 783 16.33 -43.62 -97.86
N SER A 784 16.49 -43.61 -96.53
CA SER A 784 17.36 -44.53 -95.76
C SER A 784 17.05 -44.55 -94.26
N SER A 785 17.70 -45.43 -93.48
CA SER A 785 17.61 -45.42 -92.02
C SER A 785 18.19 -44.12 -91.45
N LEU A 786 17.58 -43.55 -90.41
CA LEU A 786 17.89 -42.24 -89.81
C LEU A 786 17.67 -41.04 -90.75
N ALA A 787 16.93 -41.22 -91.85
CA ALA A 787 16.47 -40.07 -92.63
C ALA A 787 15.37 -39.33 -91.85
N GLU A 788 15.38 -38.00 -91.95
CA GLU A 788 14.50 -37.08 -91.24
C GLU A 788 13.67 -36.28 -92.25
N VAL A 789 12.38 -36.12 -91.97
CA VAL A 789 11.48 -35.21 -92.68
C VAL A 789 10.95 -34.20 -91.66
N GLN A 790 11.16 -32.92 -91.94
CA GLN A 790 10.61 -31.81 -91.16
C GLN A 790 9.43 -31.19 -91.92
N SER A 791 8.37 -30.84 -91.20
CA SER A 791 7.16 -30.23 -91.77
C SER A 791 7.36 -28.81 -92.29
N GLY A 792 8.43 -28.13 -91.85
CA GLY A 792 8.50 -26.67 -91.90
C GLY A 792 7.44 -26.01 -91.00
N SER A 793 7.23 -24.70 -91.16
CA SER A 793 6.28 -23.96 -90.31
C SER A 793 4.82 -24.32 -90.63
N ILE A 794 4.11 -24.80 -89.61
CA ILE A 794 2.69 -25.17 -89.66
C ILE A 794 1.81 -23.95 -89.36
N GLY A 795 2.14 -23.20 -88.29
CA GLY A 795 1.54 -21.90 -87.97
C GLY A 795 0.05 -21.97 -87.63
N ILE A 796 -0.41 -23.08 -87.03
CA ILE A 796 -1.78 -23.24 -86.56
C ILE A 796 -1.85 -22.86 -85.09
N THR A 797 -2.69 -21.89 -84.74
CA THR A 797 -3.07 -21.63 -83.35
C THR A 797 -4.25 -22.52 -82.96
N THR A 798 -4.09 -23.33 -81.91
CA THR A 798 -5.15 -24.20 -81.41
C THR A 798 -6.28 -23.40 -80.77
N THR A 799 -7.49 -23.93 -80.85
CA THR A 799 -8.66 -23.41 -80.13
C THR A 799 -8.98 -24.32 -78.96
N VAL A 800 -9.00 -23.77 -77.74
CA VAL A 800 -9.35 -24.50 -76.50
C VAL A 800 -10.70 -25.21 -76.66
N GLY A 801 -10.76 -26.48 -76.28
CA GLY A 801 -11.94 -27.34 -76.40
C GLY A 801 -12.11 -28.01 -77.77
N THR A 802 -11.17 -27.82 -78.70
CA THR A 802 -11.17 -28.47 -80.02
C THR A 802 -10.15 -29.61 -80.05
N TYR A 803 -10.53 -30.74 -80.62
CA TYR A 803 -9.63 -31.86 -80.87
C TYR A 803 -8.81 -31.61 -82.13
N TYR A 804 -7.51 -31.85 -82.08
CA TYR A 804 -6.62 -31.83 -83.23
C TYR A 804 -6.04 -33.23 -83.45
N ALA A 805 -5.89 -33.62 -84.72
CA ALA A 805 -5.32 -34.90 -85.11
C ALA A 805 -4.18 -34.68 -86.11
N LEU A 806 -2.97 -35.13 -85.78
CA LEU A 806 -1.91 -35.24 -86.79
C LEU A 806 -2.04 -36.59 -87.49
N VAL A 807 -2.44 -36.56 -88.76
CA VAL A 807 -2.55 -37.74 -89.61
C VAL A 807 -1.30 -37.88 -90.48
N MET A 808 -0.63 -39.02 -90.39
CA MET A 808 0.48 -39.39 -91.26
C MET A 808 0.06 -40.55 -92.16
N GLY A 809 0.06 -40.30 -93.48
CA GLY A 809 -0.07 -41.32 -94.51
C GLY A 809 1.28 -41.82 -94.97
N THR A 810 1.48 -43.14 -95.02
CA THR A 810 2.74 -43.73 -95.47
C THR A 810 2.53 -44.60 -96.70
N THR A 811 3.38 -44.44 -97.73
CA THR A 811 3.46 -45.35 -98.88
C THR A 811 4.89 -45.86 -99.00
N CYS A 812 5.10 -47.12 -98.61
CA CYS A 812 6.43 -47.70 -98.50
C CYS A 812 6.61 -48.94 -99.37
N SER A 813 7.83 -49.13 -99.86
CA SER A 813 8.19 -50.24 -100.76
C SER A 813 8.46 -51.58 -100.06
N SER A 814 8.52 -51.60 -98.72
CA SER A 814 8.68 -52.79 -97.88
C SER A 814 7.90 -52.66 -96.56
N THR A 815 7.53 -53.79 -95.96
CA THR A 815 6.94 -53.86 -94.61
C THR A 815 8.03 -53.90 -93.52
N GLY A 816 7.72 -53.56 -92.27
CA GLY A 816 8.66 -53.71 -91.14
C GLY A 816 9.32 -52.45 -90.58
N MET A 817 8.82 -51.24 -90.84
CA MET A 817 9.52 -49.99 -90.46
C MET A 817 9.05 -49.46 -89.11
N ALA A 818 9.87 -48.62 -88.51
CA ALA A 818 9.55 -47.85 -87.32
C ALA A 818 9.93 -46.38 -87.51
N PHE A 819 9.10 -45.50 -86.95
CA PHE A 819 9.24 -44.05 -87.05
C PHE A 819 9.20 -43.44 -85.65
N ASP A 820 10.04 -42.44 -85.43
CA ASP A 820 10.02 -41.58 -84.27
C ASP A 820 9.58 -40.18 -84.73
N TYR A 821 8.81 -39.46 -83.91
CA TYR A 821 8.37 -38.10 -84.23
C TYR A 821 8.54 -37.16 -83.04
N SER A 822 8.78 -35.88 -83.31
CA SER A 822 8.92 -34.82 -82.30
C SER A 822 8.29 -33.52 -82.77
N PHE A 823 7.68 -32.76 -81.86
CA PHE A 823 6.99 -31.51 -82.16
C PHE A 823 7.70 -30.30 -81.55
N ALA A 824 7.59 -29.16 -82.22
CA ALA A 824 7.88 -27.84 -81.67
C ALA A 824 6.55 -27.08 -81.50
N ILE A 825 6.26 -26.66 -80.27
CA ILE A 825 5.08 -25.89 -79.87
C ILE A 825 5.51 -24.64 -79.11
N SER A 826 4.75 -23.55 -79.23
CA SER A 826 5.04 -22.28 -78.55
C SER A 826 3.80 -21.74 -77.84
N PRO A 827 3.87 -21.45 -76.52
CA PRO A 827 4.99 -21.71 -75.60
C PRO A 827 5.21 -23.23 -75.38
N SER A 828 6.42 -23.62 -74.97
CA SER A 828 6.86 -25.02 -74.87
C SER A 828 6.22 -25.83 -73.74
N ASP A 829 5.30 -25.22 -72.99
CA ASP A 829 4.72 -25.74 -71.74
C ASP A 829 3.20 -25.55 -71.72
N ALA A 830 2.54 -26.06 -72.75
CA ALA A 830 1.09 -26.22 -72.76
C ALA A 830 0.77 -27.69 -72.97
N GLY A 831 0.17 -28.29 -71.95
CA GLY A 831 -0.22 -29.69 -71.93
C GLY A 831 -1.05 -30.06 -73.15
N PHE A 832 -0.82 -31.26 -73.67
CA PHE A 832 -1.73 -31.90 -74.62
C PHE A 832 -2.05 -33.28 -74.09
N GLY A 833 -3.30 -33.52 -73.70
CA GLY A 833 -3.75 -34.87 -73.38
C GLY A 833 -3.80 -35.73 -74.65
N THR A 834 -3.07 -36.86 -74.66
CA THR A 834 -3.04 -37.79 -75.82
C THR A 834 -4.05 -38.93 -75.70
N LEU A 835 -4.87 -39.11 -76.74
CA LEU A 835 -5.64 -40.34 -76.98
C LEU A 835 -5.08 -41.01 -78.26
N GLN A 836 -4.52 -42.22 -78.16
CA GLN A 836 -4.05 -42.96 -79.34
C GLN A 836 -5.21 -43.66 -80.07
N GLY A 837 -5.26 -43.55 -81.41
CA GLY A 837 -6.24 -44.23 -82.27
C GLY A 837 -5.64 -44.64 -83.62
N TYR A 838 -6.26 -45.64 -84.28
CA TYR A 838 -5.77 -46.18 -85.56
C TYR A 838 -6.81 -45.97 -86.68
N ILE A 839 -6.39 -45.55 -87.87
CA ILE A 839 -7.21 -45.55 -89.09
C ILE A 839 -6.77 -46.71 -90.00
N TYR A 840 -7.69 -47.62 -90.35
CA TYR A 840 -7.47 -48.63 -91.38
C TYR A 840 -8.09 -48.20 -92.70
N ASP A 841 -7.30 -48.07 -93.76
CA ASP A 841 -7.79 -47.97 -95.14
C ASP A 841 -7.26 -49.15 -95.98
N ASN A 842 -8.15 -49.74 -96.75
CA ASN A 842 -7.89 -50.88 -97.62
C ASN A 842 -8.39 -50.64 -99.05
N ALA A 843 -8.36 -49.42 -99.60
CA ALA A 843 -8.37 -49.21 -101.07
C ALA A 843 -8.12 -47.75 -101.54
N TYR A 844 -7.03 -47.57 -102.30
CA TYR A 844 -6.75 -46.53 -103.31
C TYR A 844 -6.77 -45.04 -102.92
N ARG A 845 -5.56 -44.43 -103.06
CA ARG A 845 -5.22 -42.99 -103.20
C ARG A 845 -6.41 -42.02 -103.39
N SER A 846 -6.68 -41.21 -102.37
CA SER A 846 -7.31 -39.90 -102.49
C SER A 846 -6.36 -38.82 -101.98
N THR A 847 -6.27 -37.70 -102.70
CA THR A 847 -5.60 -36.48 -102.26
C THR A 847 -6.60 -35.64 -101.47
N PHE A 848 -6.34 -35.37 -100.20
CA PHE A 848 -7.16 -34.44 -99.44
C PHE A 848 -6.76 -32.99 -99.76
N ALA A 849 -7.71 -32.08 -99.82
CA ALA A 849 -7.46 -30.65 -100.01
C ALA A 849 -7.63 -29.89 -98.68
N VAL A 850 -6.82 -28.87 -98.44
CA VAL A 850 -6.98 -27.97 -97.28
C VAL A 850 -8.38 -27.35 -97.30
N GLY A 851 -9.12 -27.46 -96.19
CA GLY A 851 -10.51 -27.01 -96.07
C GLY A 851 -11.60 -28.01 -96.50
N ASP A 852 -11.25 -29.28 -96.74
CA ASP A 852 -12.22 -30.37 -96.93
C ASP A 852 -12.82 -30.80 -95.57
N THR A 853 -14.14 -31.02 -95.53
CA THR A 853 -14.89 -31.35 -94.29
C THR A 853 -15.55 -32.73 -94.34
N ASP A 854 -15.49 -33.46 -95.46
CA ASP A 854 -16.19 -34.72 -95.64
C ASP A 854 -15.25 -35.94 -95.56
N ASN A 855 -15.59 -36.89 -94.67
CA ASN A 855 -15.20 -38.32 -94.67
C ASN A 855 -13.90 -38.78 -93.96
N ALA A 856 -13.76 -38.53 -92.66
CA ALA A 856 -12.93 -39.36 -91.78
C ALA A 856 -13.68 -39.72 -90.48
N GLU A 857 -13.75 -41.02 -90.14
CA GLU A 857 -14.32 -41.54 -88.89
C GLU A 857 -13.21 -42.16 -88.02
N PHE A 858 -13.16 -41.81 -86.74
CA PHE A 858 -12.19 -42.34 -85.76
C PHE A 858 -12.90 -43.18 -84.69
N PHE A 859 -12.33 -44.35 -84.35
CA PHE A 859 -12.85 -45.23 -83.31
C PHE A 859 -11.80 -45.47 -82.21
N SER A 860 -12.20 -45.35 -80.94
CA SER A 860 -11.38 -45.71 -79.78
C SER A 860 -11.44 -47.22 -79.51
N SER A 861 -10.29 -47.85 -79.29
CA SER A 861 -10.19 -49.30 -79.14
C SER A 861 -10.47 -49.75 -77.71
N SER A 862 -11.74 -49.97 -77.38
CA SER A 862 -12.12 -50.84 -76.25
C SER A 862 -13.27 -51.79 -76.62
N ALA A 863 -13.17 -52.48 -77.76
CA ALA A 863 -13.83 -53.76 -77.99
C ALA A 863 -13.42 -54.35 -79.35
N SER A 864 -12.96 -55.61 -79.32
CA SER A 864 -13.15 -56.68 -80.33
C SER A 864 -13.41 -56.28 -81.79
N TYR A 865 -12.50 -56.72 -82.69
CA TYR A 865 -12.62 -56.76 -84.16
C TYR A 865 -14.05 -56.57 -84.71
N SER A 866 -14.32 -55.42 -85.30
CA SER A 866 -15.35 -55.28 -86.33
C SER A 866 -14.91 -54.29 -87.40
N SER A 867 -14.97 -54.73 -88.65
CA SER A 867 -14.63 -54.03 -89.88
C SER A 867 -15.46 -52.77 -90.09
N VAL A 868 -14.83 -51.68 -90.52
CA VAL A 868 -15.50 -50.49 -91.06
C VAL A 868 -15.24 -50.40 -92.57
N VAL A 869 -16.30 -50.15 -93.33
CA VAL A 869 -16.30 -49.95 -94.79
C VAL A 869 -16.56 -48.47 -95.02
N MET A 870 -15.62 -47.75 -95.64
CA MET A 870 -15.91 -46.43 -96.21
C MET A 870 -16.68 -46.59 -97.53
N VAL A 871 -17.84 -45.93 -97.65
CA VAL A 871 -18.57 -45.74 -98.91
C VAL A 871 -18.43 -44.29 -99.31
N VAL A 872 -17.87 -44.05 -100.50
CA VAL A 872 -17.84 -42.74 -101.16
C VAL A 872 -18.92 -42.75 -102.26
N GLU A 873 -19.76 -41.71 -102.35
CA GLU A 873 -20.46 -41.37 -103.61
C GLU A 873 -19.62 -40.44 -104.46
#